data_AF-A0AAD8SXB4-F1
#
_entry.id   AF-A0AAD8SXB4-F1
#
_cell.length_a   1.000
_cell.length_b   1.000
_cell.length_c   1.000
_cell.angle_alpha   90.00
_cell.angle_beta   90.00
_cell.angle_gamma   90.00
#
_symmetry.space_group_name_H-M   'P 1'
#
loop_
_entity.id
_entity.type
_entity.pdbx_description
1 polymer ?
#
loop_
_entity_poly.entity_id
_entity_poly.type
_entity_poly.pdbx_seq_one_letter_code
_entity_poly.pdbx_strand_id
1 'polypeptide(L)'
;MAGQSSYSRLAGDDEAAMISGSEDYDTKKLRLLGYRPQLKRNLSLLSNFSVSFSIVSVLTGITTLYGTGLEFGGPATMVYGWPIAGIFTVIVGLAMAEICSAYPTSGGLYFWSAKLCSERRWGPFASWLTGWSSRAEYHSSVLDTTALLPCPVSPPHPHNATPARSPPAHGAMTFSKSPAGSGGSGRGGITAVDVDGDSGQARLNELGYKQELNRNLSLLSNFAFSFTIISVLTGVTTLYNTGLNYGGPVTMTFGWFVAGAFTMTVGLSMAEICSSFPTSGGLYYWSARLSGNRWAPFASWITGWFNIVGQWAVTTSVDYSLAQLIQVIILLSSGGANGGGYLASKYVVIAFHAAILLSHAIINSLPISWLSFFGQFAAAWNMLGVFVLMIAVPTVATERASAKFVFTHFNTDNSAGIHSSLYIFVLGLLMSQYTLTGYDASAHMTEETKNADRNGPIGIISAIGISIVVGWGYILGITFAVKDIPSLLSPDNDAGGYAIAQVFYQAFKSRYGSGVGGIVCLGIVAVAIYFCGMSSVTSNSRMAYAFSRDGAMPLSSVWHKVNKHEVPINAVWLSAFISLCMALPSLGSLVAFQAMVSIATIGLYIAYALPIFFRVTLARKHFVPGPFNLGRYGVVVGWVAVLWVATITVLFSLPVTYPVTKDTLNYTPVAVGGLFILVLSSWIFSARHWFKGPVTNLGG
;
A
#
# COMPACT_ATOMS: atom_id res chain seq x y z
N MET A 1 -62.00 -22.15 -21.79
CA MET A 1 -60.61 -22.21 -22.29
C MET A 1 -60.24 -20.78 -22.70
N ALA A 2 -59.59 -19.94 -21.91
CA ALA A 2 -58.35 -20.08 -21.12
C ALA A 2 -57.08 -20.07 -21.98
N GLY A 3 -56.21 -19.07 -21.79
CA GLY A 3 -54.81 -19.08 -22.25
C GLY A 3 -54.39 -18.01 -23.28
N GLN A 4 -54.27 -16.73 -22.88
CA GLN A 4 -53.36 -15.78 -23.55
C GLN A 4 -52.45 -15.07 -22.53
N SER A 5 -51.25 -14.72 -22.99
CA SER A 5 -50.05 -14.48 -22.19
C SER A 5 -50.00 -13.09 -21.50
N SER A 6 -49.53 -13.05 -20.25
CA SER A 6 -49.53 -11.86 -19.38
C SER A 6 -48.35 -10.88 -19.59
N TYR A 7 -47.74 -10.85 -20.79
CA TYR A 7 -46.52 -10.08 -21.05
C TYR A 7 -46.71 -8.72 -21.75
N SER A 8 -47.94 -8.35 -22.16
CA SER A 8 -48.18 -7.18 -23.02
C SER A 8 -48.94 -6.01 -22.38
N ARG A 9 -49.03 -5.93 -21.04
CA ARG A 9 -49.72 -4.83 -20.31
C ARG A 9 -48.85 -4.02 -19.35
N LEU A 10 -47.52 -4.17 -19.39
CA LEU A 10 -46.59 -3.36 -18.58
C LEU A 10 -45.69 -2.42 -19.42
N ALA A 11 -45.87 -2.39 -20.74
CA ALA A 11 -45.02 -1.60 -21.64
C ALA A 11 -45.62 -0.23 -22.03
N GLY A 12 -46.85 0.09 -21.60
CA GLY A 12 -47.56 1.31 -22.00
C GLY A 12 -47.54 2.47 -21.00
N ASP A 13 -47.33 2.19 -19.71
CA ASP A 13 -47.49 3.20 -18.65
C ASP A 13 -46.15 3.86 -18.22
N ASP A 14 -45.00 3.27 -18.57
CA ASP A 14 -43.66 3.81 -18.29
C ASP A 14 -43.20 4.91 -19.28
N GLU A 15 -43.92 5.11 -20.40
CA GLU A 15 -43.51 6.05 -21.45
C GLU A 15 -43.77 7.54 -21.08
N ALA A 16 -44.56 7.80 -20.03
CA ALA A 16 -44.87 9.14 -19.53
C ALA A 16 -43.70 9.85 -18.80
N ALA A 17 -42.56 9.19 -18.61
CA ALA A 17 -41.42 9.71 -17.83
C ALA A 17 -40.16 10.05 -18.67
N MET A 18 -40.19 9.90 -20.00
CA MET A 18 -38.98 9.89 -20.84
C MET A 18 -38.95 10.95 -21.97
N ILE A 19 -39.31 12.21 -21.68
CA ILE A 19 -39.10 13.34 -22.60
C ILE A 19 -38.53 14.57 -21.87
N SER A 20 -37.20 14.74 -21.89
CA SER A 20 -36.51 16.03 -22.07
C SER A 20 -34.97 15.89 -21.95
N GLY A 21 -34.25 16.29 -23.01
CA GLY A 21 -32.78 16.23 -23.08
C GLY A 21 -32.29 15.34 -24.23
N SER A 22 -31.67 15.94 -25.25
CA SER A 22 -31.20 15.22 -26.44
C SER A 22 -30.07 14.23 -26.10
N GLU A 23 -30.34 12.93 -26.21
CA GLU A 23 -29.35 11.90 -25.95
C GLU A 23 -28.24 11.84 -27.00
N ASP A 24 -27.01 11.81 -26.50
CA ASP A 24 -25.77 11.68 -27.24
C ASP A 24 -25.69 10.38 -28.09
N TYR A 25 -25.00 10.44 -29.24
CA TYR A 25 -24.92 9.33 -30.19
C TYR A 25 -24.28 8.08 -29.58
N ASP A 26 -23.20 8.25 -28.81
CA ASP A 26 -22.51 7.15 -28.14
C ASP A 26 -23.37 6.54 -27.02
N THR A 27 -24.14 7.37 -26.33
CA THR A 27 -25.15 6.95 -25.35
C THR A 27 -26.21 6.03 -25.98
N LYS A 28 -26.70 6.37 -27.17
CA LYS A 28 -27.65 5.54 -27.93
C LYS A 28 -27.01 4.25 -28.44
N LYS A 29 -25.77 4.31 -28.96
CA LYS A 29 -25.03 3.15 -29.49
C LYS A 29 -24.69 2.13 -28.39
N LEU A 30 -24.32 2.57 -27.19
CA LEU A 30 -24.14 1.68 -26.04
C LEU A 30 -25.44 0.97 -25.64
N ARG A 31 -26.59 1.68 -25.64
CA ARG A 31 -27.88 1.08 -25.28
C ARG A 31 -28.32 -0.01 -26.27
N LEU A 32 -28.05 0.16 -27.56
CA LEU A 32 -28.25 -0.89 -28.58
C LEU A 32 -27.34 -2.11 -28.35
N LEU A 33 -26.19 -1.95 -27.70
CA LEU A 33 -25.32 -3.05 -27.28
C LEU A 33 -25.70 -3.64 -25.90
N GLY A 34 -26.79 -3.18 -25.28
CA GLY A 34 -27.27 -3.63 -23.97
C GLY A 34 -26.68 -2.87 -22.77
N TYR A 35 -25.92 -1.79 -23.00
CA TYR A 35 -25.23 -1.02 -21.96
C TYR A 35 -25.82 0.38 -21.81
N ARG A 36 -26.15 0.80 -20.58
CA ARG A 36 -26.36 2.23 -20.31
C ARG A 36 -24.98 2.89 -20.10
N PRO A 37 -24.71 4.08 -20.68
CA PRO A 37 -23.44 4.77 -20.44
C PRO A 37 -23.32 5.18 -18.97
N GLN A 38 -22.19 4.81 -18.35
CA GLN A 38 -21.90 5.08 -16.94
C GLN A 38 -20.75 6.09 -16.75
N LEU A 39 -20.06 6.47 -17.84
CA LEU A 39 -18.92 7.40 -17.81
C LEU A 39 -19.21 8.64 -18.65
N LYS A 40 -18.95 9.83 -18.10
CA LYS A 40 -19.00 11.09 -18.84
C LYS A 40 -17.86 11.13 -19.86
N ARG A 41 -18.19 11.14 -21.16
CA ARG A 41 -17.23 11.12 -22.29
C ARG A 41 -16.61 12.49 -22.54
N ASN A 42 -15.85 12.98 -21.56
CA ASN A 42 -15.30 14.34 -21.56
C ASN A 42 -13.83 14.42 -22.01
N LEU A 43 -13.20 13.28 -22.37
CA LEU A 43 -11.83 13.27 -22.90
C LEU A 43 -11.83 13.81 -24.32
N SER A 44 -11.21 14.97 -24.51
CA SER A 44 -11.01 15.53 -25.86
C SER A 44 -10.08 14.62 -26.67
N LEU A 45 -10.17 14.71 -28.00
CA LEU A 45 -9.31 13.98 -28.93
C LEU A 45 -7.82 14.19 -28.61
N LEU A 46 -7.45 15.40 -28.16
CA LEU A 46 -6.08 15.75 -27.78
C LEU A 46 -5.60 15.06 -26.49
N SER A 47 -6.49 14.86 -25.49
CA SER A 47 -6.17 14.06 -24.30
C SER A 47 -5.98 12.58 -24.65
N ASN A 48 -6.83 12.02 -25.52
CA ASN A 48 -6.70 10.63 -25.96
C ASN A 48 -5.44 10.40 -26.80
N PHE A 49 -5.09 11.34 -27.67
CA PHE A 49 -3.82 11.35 -28.40
C PHE A 49 -2.63 11.41 -27.45
N SER A 50 -2.64 12.32 -26.47
CA SER A 50 -1.51 12.49 -25.52
C SER A 50 -1.29 11.27 -24.62
N VAL A 51 -2.37 10.62 -24.15
CA VAL A 51 -2.26 9.35 -23.41
C VAL A 51 -1.66 8.26 -24.29
N SER A 52 -2.16 8.09 -25.52
CA SER A 52 -1.67 7.06 -26.45
C SER A 52 -0.22 7.28 -26.86
N PHE A 53 0.16 8.52 -27.19
CA PHE A 53 1.52 8.90 -27.58
C PHE A 53 2.53 8.70 -26.44
N SER A 54 2.14 8.99 -25.19
CA SER A 54 2.97 8.74 -24.01
C SER A 54 3.21 7.23 -23.78
N ILE A 55 2.21 6.39 -24.04
CA ILE A 55 2.31 4.94 -23.88
C ILE A 55 3.27 4.30 -24.91
N VAL A 56 3.34 4.82 -26.14
CA VAL A 56 4.21 4.25 -27.19
C VAL A 56 5.71 4.47 -26.92
N SER A 57 6.08 5.53 -26.17
CA SER A 57 7.41 5.70 -25.55
C SER A 57 8.62 5.37 -26.44
N VAL A 58 8.59 5.85 -27.70
CA VAL A 58 9.56 5.56 -28.77
C VAL A 58 11.03 5.71 -28.34
N LEU A 59 11.35 6.75 -27.57
CA LEU A 59 12.72 7.04 -27.14
C LEU A 59 13.27 5.95 -26.20
N THR A 60 12.42 5.33 -25.38
CA THR A 60 12.78 4.18 -24.55
C THR A 60 13.10 2.98 -25.43
N GLY A 61 12.16 2.56 -26.28
CA GLY A 61 12.34 1.36 -27.10
C GLY A 61 13.57 1.42 -28.03
N ILE A 62 13.90 2.60 -28.56
CA ILE A 62 15.10 2.79 -29.38
C ILE A 62 16.39 2.65 -28.55
N THR A 63 16.40 3.03 -27.27
CA THR A 63 17.61 3.06 -26.44
C THR A 63 17.81 1.81 -25.59
N THR A 64 16.75 1.14 -25.12
CA THR A 64 16.85 -0.14 -24.40
C THR A 64 17.20 -1.31 -25.32
N LEU A 65 16.73 -1.29 -26.58
CA LEU A 65 16.94 -2.39 -27.54
C LEU A 65 18.06 -2.12 -28.57
N TYR A 66 18.73 -0.97 -28.48
CA TYR A 66 19.82 -0.59 -29.40
C TYR A 66 20.95 -1.61 -29.41
N GLY A 67 21.44 -2.00 -28.22
CA GLY A 67 22.49 -2.99 -28.07
C GLY A 67 22.07 -4.35 -28.63
N THR A 68 20.86 -4.79 -28.31
CA THR A 68 20.30 -6.09 -28.70
C THR A 68 20.27 -6.28 -30.21
N GLY A 69 19.72 -5.33 -30.98
CA GLY A 69 19.65 -5.47 -32.44
C GLY A 69 21.00 -5.24 -33.15
N LEU A 70 21.96 -4.58 -32.50
CA LEU A 70 23.37 -4.54 -32.94
C LEU A 70 24.08 -5.87 -32.68
N GLU A 71 23.85 -6.51 -31.53
CA GLU A 71 24.45 -7.78 -31.14
C GLU A 71 23.92 -8.95 -31.98
N PHE A 72 22.60 -9.04 -32.19
CA PHE A 72 21.99 -10.14 -32.95
C PHE A 72 21.90 -9.92 -34.47
N GLY A 73 22.00 -8.68 -34.96
CA GLY A 73 21.77 -8.34 -36.37
C GLY A 73 22.67 -7.27 -36.97
N GLY A 74 23.64 -6.76 -36.21
CA GLY A 74 24.56 -5.73 -36.64
C GLY A 74 23.91 -4.37 -36.97
N PRO A 75 24.69 -3.44 -37.55
CA PRO A 75 24.18 -2.12 -37.92
C PRO A 75 23.03 -2.15 -38.94
N ALA A 76 22.96 -3.19 -39.78
CA ALA A 76 21.90 -3.33 -40.79
C ALA A 76 20.51 -3.53 -40.17
N THR A 77 20.40 -4.32 -39.09
CA THR A 77 19.14 -4.53 -38.38
C THR A 77 18.65 -3.27 -37.67
N MET A 78 19.57 -2.44 -37.16
CA MET A 78 19.22 -1.11 -36.62
C MET A 78 18.62 -0.17 -37.67
N VAL A 79 19.14 -0.19 -38.91
CA VAL A 79 18.71 0.74 -39.97
C VAL A 79 17.44 0.27 -40.70
N TYR A 80 17.31 -1.03 -40.96
CA TYR A 80 16.21 -1.58 -41.79
C TYR A 80 15.13 -2.32 -41.01
N GLY A 81 15.40 -2.82 -39.80
CA GLY A 81 14.40 -3.50 -38.98
C GLY A 81 13.29 -2.56 -38.49
N TRP A 82 13.66 -1.32 -38.15
CA TRP A 82 12.75 -0.35 -37.53
C TRP A 82 11.59 0.10 -38.45
N PRO A 83 11.82 0.51 -39.73
CA PRO A 83 10.72 0.88 -40.62
C PRO A 83 9.79 -0.28 -40.96
N ILE A 84 10.33 -1.50 -41.07
CA ILE A 84 9.55 -2.70 -41.42
C ILE A 84 8.64 -3.10 -40.25
N ALA A 85 9.17 -3.15 -39.02
CA ALA A 85 8.35 -3.37 -37.82
C ALA A 85 7.27 -2.28 -37.65
N GLY A 86 7.60 -1.03 -37.97
CA GLY A 86 6.65 0.09 -37.99
C GLY A 86 5.46 -0.14 -38.92
N ILE A 87 5.71 -0.55 -40.17
CA ILE A 87 4.65 -0.82 -41.17
C ILE A 87 3.68 -1.91 -40.68
N PHE A 88 4.19 -3.04 -40.17
CA PHE A 88 3.33 -4.10 -39.63
C PHE A 88 2.54 -3.65 -38.39
N THR A 89 3.15 -2.85 -37.50
CA THR A 89 2.49 -2.32 -36.31
C THR A 89 1.34 -1.34 -36.66
N VAL A 90 1.53 -0.49 -37.67
CA VAL A 90 0.49 0.44 -38.15
C VAL A 90 -0.71 -0.30 -38.74
N ILE A 91 -0.49 -1.39 -39.50
CA ILE A 91 -1.57 -2.21 -40.08
C ILE A 91 -2.41 -2.87 -38.97
N VAL A 92 -1.77 -3.40 -37.92
CA VAL A 92 -2.47 -3.91 -36.73
C VAL A 92 -3.26 -2.79 -36.01
N GLY A 93 -2.67 -1.60 -35.90
CA GLY A 93 -3.33 -0.42 -35.32
C GLY A 93 -4.60 0.00 -36.06
N LEU A 94 -4.59 0.01 -37.40
CA LEU A 94 -5.77 0.35 -38.21
C LEU A 94 -6.90 -0.68 -38.02
N ALA A 95 -6.59 -1.98 -37.98
CA ALA A 95 -7.57 -3.02 -37.70
C ALA A 95 -8.17 -2.90 -36.28
N MET A 96 -7.38 -2.53 -35.28
CA MET A 96 -7.89 -2.25 -33.92
C MET A 96 -8.76 -0.99 -33.86
N ALA A 97 -8.45 0.04 -34.64
CA ALA A 97 -9.23 1.28 -34.70
C ALA A 97 -10.64 1.07 -35.29
N GLU A 98 -10.75 0.27 -36.37
CA GLU A 98 -12.03 -0.06 -36.99
C GLU A 98 -12.98 -0.75 -35.99
N ILE A 99 -12.48 -1.80 -35.33
CA ILE A 99 -13.23 -2.58 -34.34
C ILE A 99 -13.61 -1.71 -33.12
N CYS A 100 -12.73 -0.80 -32.68
CA CYS A 100 -13.01 0.16 -31.61
C CYS A 100 -14.15 1.12 -31.97
N SER A 101 -14.21 1.60 -33.21
CA SER A 101 -15.29 2.48 -33.68
C SER A 101 -16.65 1.78 -33.73
N ALA A 102 -16.67 0.47 -34.05
CA ALA A 102 -17.86 -0.35 -34.10
C ALA A 102 -18.40 -0.66 -32.69
N TYR A 103 -17.51 -1.01 -31.76
CA TYR A 103 -17.82 -1.34 -30.37
C TYR A 103 -17.06 -0.40 -29.41
N PRO A 104 -17.55 0.84 -29.22
CA PRO A 104 -16.88 1.87 -28.43
C PRO A 104 -17.12 1.69 -26.92
N THR A 105 -16.79 0.51 -26.41
CA THR A 105 -16.93 0.09 -25.01
C THR A 105 -15.58 0.11 -24.31
N SER A 106 -15.53 0.61 -23.07
CA SER A 106 -14.34 0.46 -22.21
C SER A 106 -14.00 -1.01 -22.03
N GLY A 107 -12.74 -1.39 -22.24
CA GLY A 107 -12.29 -2.78 -22.27
C GLY A 107 -12.12 -3.41 -23.66
N GLY A 108 -12.46 -2.68 -24.74
CA GLY A 108 -12.13 -2.96 -26.14
C GLY A 108 -11.76 -4.42 -26.49
N LEU A 109 -10.46 -4.72 -26.54
CA LEU A 109 -9.85 -5.96 -27.01
C LEU A 109 -10.56 -7.26 -26.58
N TYR A 110 -10.91 -7.42 -25.30
CA TYR A 110 -11.59 -8.64 -24.82
C TYR A 110 -13.09 -8.66 -25.12
N PHE A 111 -13.72 -7.49 -25.24
CA PHE A 111 -15.13 -7.37 -25.60
C PHE A 111 -15.35 -7.63 -27.09
N TRP A 112 -14.46 -7.10 -27.93
CA TRP A 112 -14.46 -7.29 -29.37
C TRP A 112 -14.34 -8.77 -29.76
N SER A 113 -13.36 -9.47 -29.18
CA SER A 113 -13.15 -10.91 -29.39
C SER A 113 -14.29 -11.77 -28.84
N ALA A 114 -14.91 -11.38 -27.71
CA ALA A 114 -16.12 -12.04 -27.21
C ALA A 114 -17.26 -12.00 -28.24
N LYS A 115 -17.48 -10.83 -28.84
CA LYS A 115 -18.60 -10.57 -29.74
C LYS A 115 -18.37 -11.19 -31.13
N LEU A 116 -17.18 -11.01 -31.69
CA LEU A 116 -16.82 -11.50 -33.03
C LEU A 116 -16.69 -13.03 -33.11
N CYS A 117 -16.31 -13.71 -32.03
CA CYS A 117 -16.23 -15.19 -32.00
C CYS A 117 -17.49 -15.89 -31.44
N SER A 118 -18.61 -15.17 -31.27
CA SER A 118 -19.80 -15.66 -30.56
C SER A 118 -20.54 -16.81 -31.26
N GLU A 119 -20.60 -16.84 -32.59
CA GLU A 119 -21.38 -17.84 -33.35
C GLU A 119 -20.87 -19.28 -33.25
N ARG A 120 -19.57 -19.49 -32.97
CA ARG A 120 -18.94 -20.83 -32.96
C ARG A 120 -18.69 -21.40 -31.56
N ARG A 121 -19.34 -20.87 -30.51
CA ARG A 121 -19.10 -21.18 -29.07
C ARG A 121 -17.71 -20.78 -28.52
N TRP A 122 -16.80 -20.27 -29.34
CA TRP A 122 -15.44 -19.86 -28.90
C TRP A 122 -15.35 -18.42 -28.38
N GLY A 123 -16.40 -17.59 -28.51
CA GLY A 123 -16.46 -16.21 -28.00
C GLY A 123 -15.89 -16.02 -26.59
N PRO A 124 -16.38 -16.75 -25.57
CA PRO A 124 -15.86 -16.65 -24.21
C PRO A 124 -14.37 -17.00 -24.09
N PHE A 125 -13.88 -17.94 -24.91
CA PHE A 125 -12.47 -18.35 -24.92
C PHE A 125 -11.57 -17.33 -25.63
N ALA A 126 -12.00 -16.77 -26.77
CA ALA A 126 -11.28 -15.71 -27.47
C ALA A 126 -11.23 -14.41 -26.63
N SER A 127 -12.32 -14.10 -25.92
CA SER A 127 -12.38 -13.02 -24.93
C SER A 127 -11.39 -13.22 -23.79
N TRP A 128 -11.40 -14.41 -23.19
CA TRP A 128 -10.48 -14.81 -22.14
C TRP A 128 -9.02 -14.73 -22.60
N LEU A 129 -8.72 -15.22 -23.82
CA LEU A 129 -7.36 -15.25 -24.37
C LEU A 129 -6.81 -13.85 -24.67
N THR A 130 -7.57 -13.02 -25.40
CA THR A 130 -7.17 -11.64 -25.75
C THR A 130 -7.15 -10.70 -24.54
N GLY A 131 -8.06 -10.90 -23.59
CA GLY A 131 -8.03 -10.21 -22.29
C GLY A 131 -6.81 -10.58 -21.44
N TRP A 132 -6.29 -11.80 -21.59
CA TRP A 132 -5.02 -12.22 -20.98
C TRP A 132 -3.79 -11.72 -21.73
N SER A 133 -3.75 -11.75 -23.06
CA SER A 133 -2.59 -11.29 -23.83
C SER A 133 -2.35 -9.79 -23.64
N SER A 134 -3.40 -8.97 -23.74
CA SER A 134 -3.33 -7.52 -23.50
C SER A 134 -2.82 -7.18 -22.09
N ARG A 135 -3.17 -8.02 -21.11
CA ARG A 135 -2.79 -7.87 -19.70
C ARG A 135 -1.35 -8.33 -19.43
N ALA A 136 -0.82 -9.26 -20.23
CA ALA A 136 0.58 -9.64 -20.21
C ALA A 136 1.46 -8.57 -20.87
N GLU A 137 1.04 -8.00 -22.00
CA GLU A 137 1.81 -7.04 -22.79
C GLU A 137 2.02 -5.69 -22.07
N TYR A 138 1.00 -5.22 -21.33
CA TYR A 138 1.13 -4.08 -20.41
C TYR A 138 2.01 -4.35 -19.18
N HIS A 139 2.15 -5.62 -18.78
CA HIS A 139 3.07 -6.01 -17.71
C HIS A 139 4.53 -5.97 -18.18
N SER A 140 4.81 -6.19 -19.47
CA SER A 140 6.14 -6.06 -20.06
C SER A 140 6.55 -4.61 -20.34
N SER A 141 5.68 -3.76 -20.87
CA SER A 141 6.07 -2.40 -21.30
C SER A 141 6.40 -1.42 -20.16
N VAL A 142 5.81 -1.61 -18.97
CA VAL A 142 6.07 -0.78 -17.78
C VAL A 142 7.45 -1.05 -17.16
N LEU A 143 8.11 -2.15 -17.52
CA LEU A 143 9.44 -2.51 -17.01
C LEU A 143 10.58 -1.76 -17.73
N ASP A 144 10.37 -1.20 -18.91
CA ASP A 144 11.43 -0.53 -19.69
C ASP A 144 11.50 1.00 -19.48
N THR A 145 10.41 1.69 -19.09
CA THR A 145 10.26 3.14 -19.36
C THR A 145 10.94 4.10 -18.39
N THR A 146 11.20 3.72 -17.14
CA THR A 146 11.70 4.65 -16.10
C THR A 146 13.24 4.82 -16.06
N ALA A 147 13.95 4.33 -17.08
CA ALA A 147 15.40 4.37 -17.14
C ALA A 147 16.03 5.68 -17.69
N LEU A 148 15.25 6.68 -18.17
CA LEU A 148 15.75 7.69 -19.13
C LEU A 148 15.35 9.19 -18.89
N LEU A 149 15.94 9.80 -17.85
CA LEU A 149 16.50 11.18 -17.84
C LEU A 149 15.65 12.47 -17.55
N PRO A 150 16.30 13.63 -17.21
CA PRO A 150 15.69 14.85 -16.63
C PRO A 150 15.88 16.19 -17.42
N CYS A 151 15.45 17.31 -16.84
CA CYS A 151 15.56 18.76 -17.23
C CYS A 151 16.98 19.25 -17.66
N PRO A 152 17.23 20.47 -18.25
CA PRO A 152 16.54 21.79 -18.07
C PRO A 152 16.62 22.85 -19.24
N VAL A 153 16.42 24.17 -18.92
CA VAL A 153 16.93 25.43 -19.57
C VAL A 153 15.93 26.38 -20.32
N SER A 154 15.90 27.66 -19.92
CA SER A 154 15.28 28.87 -20.56
C SER A 154 16.33 29.66 -21.40
N PRO A 155 16.05 30.69 -22.26
CA PRO A 155 14.86 31.57 -22.48
C PRO A 155 14.55 31.74 -24.02
N PRO A 156 14.12 32.88 -24.64
CA PRO A 156 13.40 34.12 -24.23
C PRO A 156 12.14 34.48 -25.08
N HIS A 157 11.43 35.55 -24.70
CA HIS A 157 10.49 36.35 -25.53
C HIS A 157 11.18 37.65 -26.00
N PRO A 158 10.60 38.50 -26.89
CA PRO A 158 9.56 38.32 -27.92
C PRO A 158 10.03 38.84 -29.32
N HIS A 159 9.15 38.90 -30.34
CA HIS A 159 8.87 40.14 -31.13
C HIS A 159 7.88 39.94 -32.30
N ASN A 160 7.17 41.04 -32.62
CA ASN A 160 6.33 41.35 -33.81
C ASN A 160 4.97 40.62 -33.92
N ALA A 161 3.84 41.25 -33.57
CA ALA A 161 3.14 42.41 -34.21
C ALA A 161 2.06 41.92 -35.21
N THR A 162 0.76 41.87 -34.84
CA THR A 162 -0.29 42.94 -34.90
C THR A 162 -0.74 43.30 -36.35
N PRO A 163 -1.95 43.87 -36.62
CA PRO A 163 -2.95 44.44 -35.69
C PRO A 163 -4.46 44.10 -35.89
N ALA A 164 -5.20 44.22 -34.77
CA ALA A 164 -6.55 44.73 -34.52
C ALA A 164 -7.65 44.91 -35.61
N ARG A 165 -8.91 44.60 -35.20
CA ARG A 165 -10.07 45.51 -35.28
C ARG A 165 -11.12 45.21 -34.19
N SER A 166 -11.86 46.24 -33.77
CA SER A 166 -12.94 46.28 -32.75
C SER A 166 -13.80 47.54 -32.98
N PRO A 167 -14.77 47.90 -32.12
CA PRO A 167 -15.99 47.20 -31.65
C PRO A 167 -17.27 47.93 -32.19
N PRO A 168 -18.46 47.84 -31.56
CA PRO A 168 -18.83 48.80 -30.49
C PRO A 168 -19.70 48.21 -29.35
N ALA A 169 -20.25 49.07 -28.47
CA ALA A 169 -20.72 48.74 -27.11
C ALA A 169 -22.10 49.36 -26.73
N HIS A 170 -22.43 49.28 -25.42
CA HIS A 170 -23.61 49.80 -24.69
C HIS A 170 -24.90 48.94 -24.74
N GLY A 171 -25.74 48.88 -23.69
CA GLY A 171 -25.70 49.56 -22.38
C GLY A 171 -26.65 48.91 -21.34
N ALA A 172 -26.61 49.35 -20.08
CA ALA A 172 -27.28 48.70 -18.95
C ALA A 172 -28.60 49.35 -18.51
N MET A 173 -29.48 48.60 -17.83
CA MET A 173 -30.37 49.15 -16.79
C MET A 173 -30.89 48.10 -15.79
N THR A 174 -31.33 48.55 -14.60
CA THR A 174 -31.57 47.80 -13.36
C THR A 174 -33.07 47.74 -12.94
N PHE A 175 -33.35 47.25 -11.71
CA PHE A 175 -34.64 47.12 -10.94
C PHE A 175 -35.24 45.68 -10.89
N SER A 176 -35.97 45.23 -9.85
CA SER A 176 -35.94 45.55 -8.39
C SER A 176 -36.81 44.57 -7.55
N LYS A 177 -36.45 44.34 -6.26
CA LYS A 177 -37.26 43.95 -5.07
C LYS A 177 -38.36 42.85 -5.12
N SER A 178 -38.29 41.94 -4.14
CA SER A 178 -39.38 41.09 -3.57
C SER A 178 -40.36 41.91 -2.69
N PRO A 179 -41.38 41.36 -1.95
CA PRO A 179 -41.82 39.95 -1.79
C PRO A 179 -43.37 39.73 -1.77
N ALA A 180 -43.80 38.54 -1.30
CA ALA A 180 -45.09 38.15 -0.69
C ALA A 180 -46.12 37.35 -1.55
N GLY A 181 -46.73 36.34 -0.92
CA GLY A 181 -47.75 35.45 -1.50
C GLY A 181 -47.87 34.13 -0.74
N SER A 182 -48.67 34.10 0.34
CA SER A 182 -48.89 32.92 1.19
C SER A 182 -50.07 32.05 0.72
N GLY A 183 -49.94 30.73 0.85
CA GLY A 183 -51.02 29.77 0.66
C GLY A 183 -50.58 28.36 1.05
N GLY A 184 -51.08 27.85 2.17
CA GLY A 184 -50.61 26.58 2.74
C GLY A 184 -51.59 25.41 2.56
N SER A 185 -51.06 24.19 2.54
CA SER A 185 -51.74 22.98 3.01
C SER A 185 -50.69 21.90 3.24
N GLY A 186 -50.72 21.23 4.39
CA GLY A 186 -49.68 20.28 4.79
C GLY A 186 -50.06 18.82 4.57
N ARG A 187 -49.07 17.97 4.34
CA ARG A 187 -49.03 16.56 4.80
C ARG A 187 -47.58 16.06 4.84
N GLY A 188 -47.30 15.14 5.74
CA GLY A 188 -45.94 14.86 6.22
C GLY A 188 -44.98 14.35 5.14
N GLY A 189 -43.80 14.96 5.07
CA GLY A 189 -42.69 14.41 4.30
C GLY A 189 -42.05 13.24 5.04
N ILE A 190 -42.29 12.02 4.55
CA ILE A 190 -41.34 10.93 4.75
C ILE A 190 -40.09 11.31 3.95
N THR A 191 -38.96 11.48 4.62
CA THR A 191 -37.68 11.72 3.95
C THR A 191 -37.35 10.51 3.07
N ALA A 192 -37.42 10.70 1.75
CA ALA A 192 -36.89 9.73 0.81
C ALA A 192 -35.40 9.56 1.07
N VAL A 193 -34.97 8.32 1.32
CA VAL A 193 -33.56 7.98 1.43
C VAL A 193 -33.00 7.85 0.02
N ASP A 194 -31.96 8.61 -0.32
CA ASP A 194 -31.31 8.52 -1.63
C ASP A 194 -30.70 7.14 -1.85
N VAL A 195 -31.30 6.34 -2.75
CA VAL A 195 -30.79 5.01 -3.13
C VAL A 195 -30.03 5.11 -4.45
N ASP A 196 -28.85 5.73 -4.41
CA ASP A 196 -27.82 5.66 -5.47
C ASP A 196 -26.49 5.20 -4.85
N GLY A 197 -26.56 4.03 -4.20
CA GLY A 197 -25.59 3.58 -3.20
C GLY A 197 -24.31 2.95 -3.76
N ASP A 198 -23.16 3.33 -3.18
CA ASP A 198 -21.86 2.67 -3.38
C ASP A 198 -21.98 1.14 -3.17
N SER A 199 -21.34 0.35 -4.03
CA SER A 199 -21.31 -1.12 -3.90
C SER A 199 -20.74 -1.56 -2.55
N GLY A 200 -19.75 -0.83 -2.02
CA GLY A 200 -19.20 -1.04 -0.68
C GLY A 200 -20.18 -0.70 0.45
N GLN A 201 -21.13 0.22 0.21
CA GLN A 201 -22.18 0.58 1.17
C GLN A 201 -23.25 -0.52 1.26
N ALA A 202 -23.71 -1.01 0.11
CA ALA A 202 -24.63 -2.13 0.04
C ALA A 202 -24.04 -3.37 0.74
N ARG A 203 -22.76 -3.67 0.47
CA ARG A 203 -22.07 -4.80 1.11
C ARG A 203 -21.87 -4.62 2.61
N LEU A 204 -21.58 -3.40 3.10
CA LEU A 204 -21.47 -3.14 4.54
C LEU A 204 -22.82 -3.37 5.26
N ASN A 205 -23.92 -2.95 4.62
CA ASN A 205 -25.27 -3.18 5.13
C ASN A 205 -25.61 -4.68 5.16
N GLU A 206 -25.31 -5.46 4.11
CA GLU A 206 -25.46 -6.93 4.10
C GLU A 206 -24.68 -7.63 5.24
N LEU A 207 -23.57 -7.03 5.67
CA LEU A 207 -22.71 -7.55 6.73
C LEU A 207 -23.16 -7.15 8.14
N GLY A 208 -24.23 -6.36 8.26
CA GLY A 208 -24.88 -6.01 9.52
C GLY A 208 -24.43 -4.68 10.12
N TYR A 209 -23.63 -3.88 9.41
CA TYR A 209 -23.14 -2.60 9.91
C TYR A 209 -23.81 -1.41 9.22
N LYS A 210 -24.10 -0.38 10.02
CA LYS A 210 -24.43 0.95 9.54
C LYS A 210 -23.13 1.68 9.17
N GLN A 211 -23.18 2.52 8.14
CA GLN A 211 -22.07 3.42 7.81
C GLN A 211 -21.98 4.56 8.84
N GLU A 212 -20.82 4.70 9.49
CA GLU A 212 -20.54 5.75 10.49
C GLU A 212 -19.34 6.63 10.10
N LEU A 213 -18.61 6.30 9.02
CA LEU A 213 -17.42 7.02 8.53
C LEU A 213 -17.65 7.60 7.13
N ASN A 214 -16.89 8.62 6.72
CA ASN A 214 -17.08 9.24 5.40
C ASN A 214 -16.39 8.48 4.26
N ARG A 215 -17.14 8.12 3.20
CA ARG A 215 -16.61 7.46 2.00
C ARG A 215 -15.91 8.44 1.05
N ASN A 216 -14.82 9.06 1.50
CA ASN A 216 -14.04 10.04 0.72
C ASN A 216 -12.73 9.49 0.14
N LEU A 217 -12.25 8.32 0.55
CA LEU A 217 -11.00 7.77 0.04
C LEU A 217 -11.19 7.17 -1.37
N SER A 218 -10.28 7.58 -2.26
CA SER A 218 -10.14 7.02 -3.61
C SER A 218 -9.30 5.74 -3.59
N LEU A 219 -9.30 4.97 -4.69
CA LEU A 219 -8.38 3.84 -4.87
C LEU A 219 -6.91 4.26 -4.66
N LEU A 220 -6.52 5.43 -5.19
CA LEU A 220 -5.18 5.97 -5.03
C LEU A 220 -4.88 6.31 -3.57
N SER A 221 -5.83 6.88 -2.83
CA SER A 221 -5.68 7.15 -1.39
C SER A 221 -5.52 5.87 -0.58
N ASN A 222 -6.33 4.84 -0.86
CA ASN A 222 -6.29 3.57 -0.14
C ASN A 222 -4.96 2.81 -0.36
N PHE A 223 -4.51 2.75 -1.63
CA PHE A 223 -3.17 2.29 -1.98
C PHE A 223 -2.09 3.12 -1.27
N ALA A 224 -2.19 4.46 -1.30
CA ALA A 224 -1.18 5.35 -0.76
C ALA A 224 -0.95 5.13 0.74
N PHE A 225 -1.98 4.90 1.54
CA PHE A 225 -1.81 4.55 2.97
C PHE A 225 -1.05 3.24 3.16
N SER A 226 -1.42 2.18 2.43
CA SER A 226 -0.76 0.87 2.57
C SER A 226 0.68 0.87 2.06
N PHE A 227 0.93 1.56 0.93
CA PHE A 227 2.27 1.76 0.38
C PHE A 227 3.16 2.62 1.31
N THR A 228 2.57 3.64 1.96
CA THR A 228 3.28 4.50 2.92
C THR A 228 3.62 3.77 4.22
N ILE A 229 2.82 2.78 4.66
CA ILE A 229 3.15 1.97 5.85
C ILE A 229 4.20 0.90 5.51
N ILE A 230 4.13 0.28 4.33
CA ILE A 230 5.18 -0.63 3.85
C ILE A 230 6.53 0.10 3.70
N SER A 231 6.51 1.38 3.27
CA SER A 231 7.67 2.28 3.11
C SER A 231 9.02 1.57 3.04
N VAL A 232 9.43 1.21 1.81
CA VAL A 232 10.74 0.65 1.50
C VAL A 232 11.88 1.40 2.20
N LEU A 233 11.83 2.75 2.20
CA LEU A 233 12.81 3.60 2.86
C LEU A 233 12.85 3.35 4.37
N THR A 234 11.69 3.20 5.02
CA THR A 234 11.59 2.91 6.46
C THR A 234 12.17 1.55 6.80
N GLY A 235 11.60 0.46 6.25
CA GLY A 235 11.96 -0.88 6.68
C GLY A 235 13.41 -1.27 6.35
N VAL A 236 13.91 -0.86 5.18
CA VAL A 236 15.32 -1.08 4.80
C VAL A 236 16.25 -0.24 5.67
N THR A 237 15.91 1.00 6.02
CA THR A 237 16.76 1.84 6.90
C THR A 237 16.79 1.30 8.33
N THR A 238 15.64 1.01 8.92
CA THR A 238 15.54 0.50 10.31
C THR A 238 16.30 -0.80 10.52
N LEU A 239 16.28 -1.71 9.53
CA LEU A 239 16.89 -3.05 9.65
C LEU A 239 18.09 -3.28 8.71
N TYR A 240 18.72 -2.21 8.20
CA TYR A 240 19.88 -2.32 7.31
C TYR A 240 21.03 -3.10 7.96
N ASN A 241 21.34 -2.79 9.23
CA ASN A 241 22.34 -3.52 10.02
C ASN A 241 22.00 -5.01 10.14
N THR A 242 20.74 -5.38 10.30
CA THR A 242 20.28 -6.78 10.36
C THR A 242 20.52 -7.47 9.02
N GLY A 243 20.16 -6.82 7.90
CA GLY A 243 20.45 -7.35 6.56
C GLY A 243 21.94 -7.57 6.30
N LEU A 244 22.79 -6.62 6.69
CA LEU A 244 24.24 -6.73 6.54
C LEU A 244 24.87 -7.80 7.44
N ASN A 245 24.45 -7.90 8.70
CA ASN A 245 24.93 -8.90 9.65
C ASN A 245 24.52 -10.33 9.26
N TYR A 246 23.32 -10.52 8.70
CA TYR A 246 22.76 -11.84 8.47
C TYR A 246 22.74 -12.19 6.97
N GLY A 247 23.95 -12.40 6.43
CA GLY A 247 24.19 -12.87 5.07
C GLY A 247 24.37 -11.78 4.03
N GLY A 248 24.18 -10.51 4.38
CA GLY A 248 24.66 -9.37 3.59
C GLY A 248 24.03 -9.27 2.19
N PRO A 249 24.80 -8.86 1.16
CA PRO A 249 24.31 -8.60 -0.19
C PRO A 249 23.42 -9.70 -0.77
N VAL A 250 23.79 -10.97 -0.61
CA VAL A 250 23.01 -12.12 -1.10
C VAL A 250 21.65 -12.22 -0.38
N THR A 251 21.60 -12.13 0.95
CA THR A 251 20.31 -12.17 1.68
C THR A 251 19.45 -10.96 1.34
N MET A 252 20.04 -9.77 1.30
CA MET A 252 19.29 -8.54 1.01
C MET A 252 18.74 -8.53 -0.42
N THR A 253 19.48 -9.07 -1.40
CA THR A 253 19.06 -9.07 -2.81
C THR A 253 18.08 -10.20 -3.13
N PHE A 254 18.39 -11.45 -2.77
CA PHE A 254 17.54 -12.60 -3.11
C PHE A 254 16.49 -12.90 -2.04
N GLY A 255 16.85 -12.74 -0.77
CA GLY A 255 15.91 -12.90 0.34
C GLY A 255 14.74 -11.91 0.28
N TRP A 256 14.95 -10.73 -0.28
CA TRP A 256 13.88 -9.77 -0.58
C TRP A 256 12.81 -10.35 -1.52
N PHE A 257 13.19 -11.03 -2.60
CA PHE A 257 12.24 -11.71 -3.47
C PHE A 257 11.61 -12.94 -2.82
N VAL A 258 12.34 -13.69 -2.00
CA VAL A 258 11.78 -14.85 -1.26
C VAL A 258 10.70 -14.38 -0.28
N ALA A 259 11.03 -13.44 0.61
CA ALA A 259 10.09 -12.85 1.55
C ALA A 259 8.93 -12.14 0.85
N GLY A 260 9.21 -11.44 -0.26
CA GLY A 260 8.20 -10.77 -1.08
C GLY A 260 7.22 -11.74 -1.76
N ALA A 261 7.71 -12.82 -2.36
CA ALA A 261 6.86 -13.83 -2.98
C ALA A 261 5.93 -14.49 -1.96
N PHE A 262 6.44 -14.88 -0.79
CA PHE A 262 5.59 -15.44 0.26
C PHE A 262 4.64 -14.40 0.87
N THR A 263 5.08 -13.18 1.11
CA THR A 263 4.22 -12.09 1.59
C THR A 263 3.10 -11.76 0.60
N MET A 264 3.38 -11.85 -0.71
CA MET A 264 2.34 -11.76 -1.74
C MET A 264 1.31 -12.89 -1.63
N THR A 265 1.67 -14.12 -1.23
CA THR A 265 0.66 -15.19 -0.97
C THR A 265 -0.24 -14.87 0.23
N VAL A 266 0.31 -14.24 1.28
CA VAL A 266 -0.49 -13.75 2.43
C VAL A 266 -1.41 -12.62 1.98
N GLY A 267 -0.88 -11.63 1.25
CA GLY A 267 -1.62 -10.50 0.70
C GLY A 267 -2.75 -10.91 -0.25
N LEU A 268 -2.51 -11.83 -1.18
CA LEU A 268 -3.52 -12.37 -2.09
C LEU A 268 -4.65 -13.08 -1.33
N SER A 269 -4.31 -13.84 -0.29
CA SER A 269 -5.29 -14.53 0.56
C SER A 269 -6.15 -13.53 1.35
N MET A 270 -5.53 -12.48 1.90
CA MET A 270 -6.24 -11.41 2.60
C MET A 270 -7.07 -10.55 1.64
N ALA A 271 -6.60 -10.31 0.42
CA ALA A 271 -7.33 -9.57 -0.60
C ALA A 271 -8.62 -10.30 -1.04
N GLU A 272 -8.60 -11.63 -1.18
CA GLU A 272 -9.81 -12.42 -1.44
C GLU A 272 -10.82 -12.31 -0.29
N ILE A 273 -10.36 -12.39 0.96
CA ILE A 273 -11.21 -12.27 2.14
C ILE A 273 -11.77 -10.85 2.28
N CYS A 274 -10.93 -9.82 2.08
CA CYS A 274 -11.30 -8.41 2.08
C CYS A 274 -12.34 -8.09 1.00
N SER A 275 -12.25 -8.71 -0.17
CA SER A 275 -13.23 -8.54 -1.26
C SER A 275 -14.61 -9.07 -0.87
N SER A 276 -14.64 -10.18 -0.13
CA SER A 276 -15.88 -10.76 0.40
C SER A 276 -16.45 -9.97 1.59
N PHE A 277 -15.59 -9.39 2.42
CA PHE A 277 -15.91 -8.76 3.70
C PHE A 277 -15.20 -7.40 3.91
N PRO A 278 -15.56 -6.35 3.14
CA PRO A 278 -14.94 -5.02 3.24
C PRO A 278 -15.49 -4.23 4.44
N THR A 279 -14.98 -4.53 5.65
CA THR A 279 -15.31 -3.81 6.90
C THR A 279 -14.04 -3.32 7.58
N SER A 280 -14.09 -2.19 8.30
CA SER A 280 -12.90 -1.63 8.96
C SER A 280 -12.44 -2.46 10.16
N GLY A 281 -13.29 -3.36 10.66
CA GLY A 281 -12.89 -4.43 11.58
C GLY A 281 -11.93 -5.46 10.96
N GLY A 282 -11.92 -5.58 9.62
CA GLY A 282 -10.93 -6.34 8.87
C GLY A 282 -10.67 -7.73 9.46
N LEU A 283 -9.41 -7.98 9.81
CA LEU A 283 -8.87 -9.26 10.27
C LEU A 283 -9.70 -9.96 11.36
N TYR A 284 -10.12 -9.25 12.42
CA TYR A 284 -10.89 -9.91 13.50
C TYR A 284 -12.32 -10.24 13.08
N TYR A 285 -12.94 -9.37 12.27
CA TYR A 285 -14.26 -9.60 11.71
C TYR A 285 -14.24 -10.80 10.75
N TRP A 286 -13.23 -10.89 9.90
CA TRP A 286 -13.00 -12.03 9.02
C TRP A 286 -12.86 -13.33 9.82
N SER A 287 -12.02 -13.34 10.84
CA SER A 287 -11.85 -14.51 11.72
C SER A 287 -13.15 -14.92 12.41
N ALA A 288 -14.00 -13.97 12.82
CA ALA A 288 -15.33 -14.26 13.34
C ALA A 288 -16.22 -14.95 12.29
N ARG A 289 -16.35 -14.36 11.09
CA ARG A 289 -17.20 -14.87 10.00
C ARG A 289 -16.72 -16.23 9.46
N LEU A 290 -15.42 -16.48 9.47
CA LEU A 290 -14.81 -17.67 8.86
C LEU A 290 -14.67 -18.86 9.83
N SER A 291 -14.60 -18.64 11.14
CA SER A 291 -14.50 -19.72 12.14
C SER A 291 -15.84 -20.34 12.55
N GLY A 292 -16.95 -19.72 12.16
CA GLY A 292 -18.31 -20.19 12.42
C GLY A 292 -18.80 -19.93 13.86
N ASN A 293 -20.11 -19.98 14.05
CA ASN A 293 -20.81 -19.41 15.22
C ASN A 293 -20.28 -19.85 16.59
N ARG A 294 -19.74 -21.07 16.71
CA ARG A 294 -19.17 -21.59 17.98
C ARG A 294 -17.82 -20.98 18.34
N TRP A 295 -16.97 -20.70 17.35
CA TRP A 295 -15.61 -20.20 17.57
C TRP A 295 -15.45 -18.71 17.28
N ALA A 296 -16.42 -18.09 16.60
CA ALA A 296 -16.39 -16.69 16.20
C ALA A 296 -15.96 -15.69 17.29
N PRO A 297 -16.47 -15.78 18.55
CA PRO A 297 -16.03 -14.86 19.61
C PRO A 297 -14.55 -15.03 19.98
N PHE A 298 -14.07 -16.28 20.10
CA PHE A 298 -12.67 -16.57 20.44
C PHE A 298 -11.72 -16.19 19.30
N ALA A 299 -12.07 -16.58 18.06
CA ALA A 299 -11.32 -16.28 16.85
C ALA A 299 -11.18 -14.77 16.62
N SER A 300 -12.27 -14.02 16.84
CA SER A 300 -12.28 -12.56 16.84
C SER A 300 -11.37 -11.99 17.94
N TRP A 301 -11.50 -12.48 19.17
CA TRP A 301 -10.72 -11.99 20.32
C TRP A 301 -9.21 -12.13 20.10
N ILE A 302 -8.75 -13.32 19.74
CA ILE A 302 -7.32 -13.58 19.55
C ILE A 302 -6.78 -12.82 18.33
N THR A 303 -7.50 -12.79 17.21
CA THR A 303 -7.07 -12.03 16.02
C THR A 303 -7.01 -10.53 16.30
N GLY A 304 -8.01 -9.99 17.01
CA GLY A 304 -8.11 -8.56 17.29
C GLY A 304 -7.01 -8.06 18.22
N TRP A 305 -6.70 -8.80 19.29
CA TRP A 305 -5.63 -8.43 20.21
C TRP A 305 -4.23 -8.58 19.61
N PHE A 306 -3.98 -9.63 18.82
CA PHE A 306 -2.72 -9.75 18.08
C PHE A 306 -2.54 -8.63 17.04
N ASN A 307 -3.63 -8.25 16.36
CA ASN A 307 -3.60 -7.14 15.40
C ASN A 307 -3.33 -5.80 16.08
N ILE A 308 -4.13 -5.40 17.07
CA ILE A 308 -4.02 -4.06 17.69
C ILE A 308 -2.68 -3.85 18.41
N VAL A 309 -2.17 -4.87 19.12
CA VAL A 309 -0.84 -4.80 19.76
C VAL A 309 0.28 -4.82 18.72
N GLY A 310 0.10 -5.56 17.61
CA GLY A 310 0.99 -5.50 16.45
C GLY A 310 1.05 -4.11 15.82
N GLN A 311 -0.10 -3.44 15.64
CA GLN A 311 -0.15 -2.08 15.08
C GLN A 311 0.45 -1.03 16.04
N TRP A 312 0.22 -1.13 17.36
CA TRP A 312 0.94 -0.28 18.33
C TRP A 312 2.45 -0.52 18.27
N ALA A 313 2.90 -1.78 18.21
CA ALA A 313 4.31 -2.11 18.09
C ALA A 313 4.94 -1.60 16.77
N VAL A 314 4.22 -1.66 15.63
CA VAL A 314 4.66 -1.04 14.37
C VAL A 314 4.84 0.46 14.59
N THR A 315 3.81 1.16 15.06
CA THR A 315 3.85 2.61 15.31
C THR A 315 5.05 2.98 16.21
N THR A 316 5.25 2.28 17.32
CA THR A 316 6.40 2.52 18.20
C THR A 316 7.72 2.28 17.50
N SER A 317 7.85 1.16 16.77
CA SER A 317 9.11 0.79 16.11
C SER A 317 9.52 1.81 15.04
N VAL A 318 8.56 2.30 14.24
CA VAL A 318 8.77 3.31 13.19
C VAL A 318 9.14 4.66 13.79
N ASP A 319 8.34 5.17 14.73
CA ASP A 319 8.54 6.50 15.30
C ASP A 319 9.79 6.58 16.19
N TYR A 320 10.18 5.46 16.82
CA TYR A 320 11.45 5.37 17.56
C TYR A 320 12.66 5.23 16.62
N SER A 321 12.53 4.49 15.51
CA SER A 321 13.56 4.45 14.46
C SER A 321 13.83 5.83 13.88
N LEU A 322 12.77 6.64 13.69
CA LEU A 322 12.91 8.04 13.26
C LEU A 322 13.66 8.88 14.32
N ALA A 323 13.33 8.72 15.60
CA ALA A 323 14.03 9.43 16.67
C ALA A 323 15.53 9.07 16.74
N GLN A 324 15.89 7.80 16.49
CA GLN A 324 17.28 7.36 16.36
C GLN A 324 17.95 7.91 15.09
N LEU A 325 17.26 7.92 13.95
CA LEU A 325 17.79 8.50 12.72
C LEU A 325 18.04 10.02 12.87
N ILE A 326 17.17 10.74 13.56
CA ILE A 326 17.35 12.16 13.89
C ILE A 326 18.58 12.35 14.78
N GLN A 327 18.79 11.51 15.80
CA GLN A 327 20.01 11.50 16.62
C GLN A 327 21.27 11.30 15.76
N VAL A 328 21.26 10.37 14.80
CA VAL A 328 22.39 10.11 13.89
C VAL A 328 22.62 11.27 12.91
N ILE A 329 21.55 11.89 12.40
CA ILE A 329 21.62 13.10 11.58
C ILE A 329 22.27 14.25 12.38
N ILE A 330 21.90 14.45 13.64
CA ILE A 330 22.49 15.46 14.53
C ILE A 330 23.98 15.16 14.79
N LEU A 331 24.33 13.90 15.08
CA LEU A 331 25.71 13.45 15.28
C LEU A 331 26.57 13.79 14.05
N LEU A 332 26.16 13.37 12.86
CA LEU A 332 26.88 13.61 11.61
C LEU A 332 26.94 15.10 11.25
N SER A 333 25.88 15.87 11.53
CA SER A 333 25.84 17.32 11.27
C SER A 333 26.73 18.15 12.19
N SER A 334 27.02 17.63 13.40
CA SER A 334 27.84 18.32 14.40
C SER A 334 29.32 17.87 14.41
N GLY A 335 29.71 16.95 13.52
CA GLY A 335 31.10 16.51 13.35
C GLY A 335 31.28 15.02 13.06
N GLY A 336 30.25 14.19 13.32
CA GLY A 336 30.37 12.74 13.38
C GLY A 336 31.08 12.27 14.65
N ALA A 337 31.02 10.97 14.97
CA ALA A 337 31.63 10.42 16.17
C ALA A 337 33.12 10.76 16.30
N ASN A 338 33.88 10.64 15.20
CA ASN A 338 35.32 10.92 15.17
C ASN A 338 35.68 12.41 15.08
N GLY A 339 34.71 13.29 14.83
CA GLY A 339 34.88 14.75 14.78
C GLY A 339 34.41 15.48 16.05
N GLY A 340 34.09 14.75 17.13
CA GLY A 340 33.55 15.35 18.36
C GLY A 340 32.07 15.75 18.27
N GLY A 341 31.32 15.15 17.35
CA GLY A 341 29.90 15.42 17.16
C GLY A 341 29.04 15.05 18.38
N TYR A 342 27.91 15.76 18.52
CA TYR A 342 26.97 15.58 19.62
C TYR A 342 26.10 14.33 19.42
N LEU A 343 26.37 13.28 20.19
CA LEU A 343 25.47 12.14 20.34
C LEU A 343 24.38 12.47 21.38
N ALA A 344 23.13 12.61 20.92
CA ALA A 344 22.00 12.82 21.83
C ALA A 344 21.85 11.65 22.82
N SER A 345 21.40 11.92 24.05
CA SER A 345 21.21 10.85 25.04
C SER A 345 19.93 10.04 24.79
N LYS A 346 19.83 8.83 25.35
CA LYS A 346 18.60 7.99 25.27
C LYS A 346 17.33 8.70 25.74
N TYR A 347 17.44 9.65 26.67
CA TYR A 347 16.32 10.48 27.13
C TYR A 347 15.89 11.50 26.07
N VAL A 348 16.83 12.07 25.32
CA VAL A 348 16.55 12.98 24.19
C VAL A 348 15.91 12.20 23.02
N VAL A 349 16.35 10.97 22.75
CA VAL A 349 15.70 10.09 21.75
C VAL A 349 14.24 9.80 22.13
N ILE A 350 13.95 9.51 23.40
CA ILE A 350 12.57 9.35 23.88
C ILE A 350 11.78 10.67 23.78
N ALA A 351 12.40 11.83 24.02
CA ALA A 351 11.75 13.12 23.83
C ALA A 351 11.41 13.40 22.34
N PHE A 352 12.31 13.06 21.41
CA PHE A 352 12.03 13.12 19.97
C PHE A 352 10.88 12.18 19.59
N HIS A 353 10.89 10.93 20.08
CA HIS A 353 9.83 9.96 19.85
C HIS A 353 8.46 10.46 20.36
N ALA A 354 8.43 11.05 21.56
CA ALA A 354 7.21 11.65 22.12
C ALA A 354 6.72 12.84 21.29
N ALA A 355 7.62 13.69 20.78
CA ALA A 355 7.27 14.82 19.92
C ALA A 355 6.71 14.37 18.55
N ILE A 356 7.29 13.32 17.96
CA ILE A 356 6.80 12.68 16.73
C ILE A 356 5.40 12.09 16.95
N LEU A 357 5.20 11.31 18.00
CA LEU A 357 3.88 10.75 18.33
C LEU A 357 2.83 11.84 18.60
N LEU A 358 3.21 12.92 19.26
CA LEU A 358 2.34 14.08 19.50
C LEU A 358 1.92 14.73 18.17
N SER A 359 2.85 14.96 17.24
CA SER A 359 2.51 15.51 15.93
C SER A 359 1.67 14.55 15.08
N HIS A 360 1.93 13.24 15.16
CA HIS A 360 1.10 12.20 14.53
C HIS A 360 -0.32 12.17 15.10
N ALA A 361 -0.50 12.32 16.42
CA ALA A 361 -1.81 12.39 17.07
C ALA A 361 -2.60 13.65 16.68
N ILE A 362 -1.91 14.80 16.57
CA ILE A 362 -2.50 16.06 16.09
C ILE A 362 -2.96 15.92 14.63
N ILE A 363 -2.09 15.43 13.74
CA ILE A 363 -2.43 15.22 12.32
C ILE A 363 -3.57 14.23 12.16
N ASN A 364 -3.55 13.10 12.89
CA ASN A 364 -4.62 12.10 12.86
C ASN A 364 -5.93 12.54 13.54
N SER A 365 -5.95 13.69 14.22
CA SER A 365 -7.19 14.33 14.69
C SER A 365 -7.84 15.26 13.65
N LEU A 366 -7.18 15.52 12.51
CA LEU A 366 -7.71 16.33 11.40
C LEU A 366 -8.75 15.54 10.56
N PRO A 367 -9.64 16.24 9.82
CA PRO A 367 -10.59 15.61 8.90
C PRO A 367 -9.91 14.72 7.84
N ILE A 368 -10.62 13.67 7.41
CA ILE A 368 -10.11 12.65 6.47
C ILE A 368 -9.58 13.20 5.14
N SER A 369 -10.05 14.37 4.70
CA SER A 369 -9.53 15.06 3.50
C SER A 369 -8.05 15.45 3.63
N TRP A 370 -7.63 15.96 4.79
CA TRP A 370 -6.22 16.28 5.07
C TRP A 370 -5.37 15.01 5.15
N LEU A 371 -5.88 13.96 5.81
CA LEU A 371 -5.20 12.67 5.89
C LEU A 371 -5.00 12.04 4.51
N SER A 372 -6.03 12.09 3.64
CA SER A 372 -5.92 11.63 2.24
C SER A 372 -4.89 12.44 1.44
N PHE A 373 -4.82 13.77 1.63
CA PHE A 373 -3.81 14.61 0.99
C PHE A 373 -2.39 14.24 1.46
N PHE A 374 -2.16 14.17 2.78
CA PHE A 374 -0.86 13.80 3.31
C PHE A 374 -0.46 12.36 2.94
N GLY A 375 -1.41 11.41 2.89
CA GLY A 375 -1.16 10.04 2.44
C GLY A 375 -0.74 9.96 0.96
N GLN A 376 -1.39 10.73 0.08
CA GLN A 376 -0.99 10.81 -1.34
C GLN A 376 0.39 11.48 -1.50
N PHE A 377 0.65 12.58 -0.78
CA PHE A 377 1.96 13.22 -0.75
C PHE A 377 3.05 12.28 -0.21
N ALA A 378 2.74 11.53 0.85
CA ALA A 378 3.63 10.55 1.44
C ALA A 378 4.00 9.41 0.49
N ALA A 379 3.04 8.87 -0.26
CA ALA A 379 3.29 7.84 -1.26
C ALA A 379 4.15 8.38 -2.41
N ALA A 380 3.88 9.61 -2.86
CA ALA A 380 4.72 10.28 -3.86
C ALA A 380 6.14 10.56 -3.34
N TRP A 381 6.28 11.01 -2.09
CA TRP A 381 7.58 11.23 -1.45
C TRP A 381 8.38 9.94 -1.26
N ASN A 382 7.73 8.85 -0.83
CA ASN A 382 8.37 7.54 -0.72
C ASN A 382 8.85 7.06 -2.09
N MET A 383 8.01 7.15 -3.12
CA MET A 383 8.35 6.73 -4.47
C MET A 383 9.51 7.56 -5.05
N LEU A 384 9.41 8.89 -5.02
CA LEU A 384 10.46 9.79 -5.48
C LEU A 384 11.75 9.64 -4.68
N GLY A 385 11.65 9.54 -3.35
CA GLY A 385 12.79 9.35 -2.45
C GLY A 385 13.56 8.07 -2.75
N VAL A 386 12.86 6.94 -3.01
CA VAL A 386 13.52 5.71 -3.47
C VAL A 386 14.26 5.95 -4.79
N PHE A 387 13.60 6.48 -5.82
CA PHE A 387 14.25 6.69 -7.12
C PHE A 387 15.46 7.64 -7.03
N VAL A 388 15.34 8.74 -6.28
CA VAL A 388 16.44 9.68 -6.05
C VAL A 388 17.61 9.01 -5.34
N LEU A 389 17.38 8.30 -4.24
CA LEU A 389 18.46 7.66 -3.47
C LEU A 389 19.09 6.47 -4.21
N MET A 390 18.29 5.68 -4.91
CA MET A 390 18.72 4.57 -5.77
C MET A 390 19.71 5.03 -6.85
N ILE A 391 19.56 6.25 -7.38
CA ILE A 391 20.45 6.82 -8.41
C ILE A 391 21.59 7.62 -7.76
N ALA A 392 21.30 8.50 -6.80
CA ALA A 392 22.26 9.43 -6.21
C ALA A 392 23.39 8.70 -5.47
N VAL A 393 23.08 7.66 -4.69
CA VAL A 393 24.08 6.99 -3.85
C VAL A 393 25.14 6.25 -4.70
N PRO A 394 24.78 5.41 -5.70
CA PRO A 394 25.76 4.86 -6.66
C PRO A 394 26.49 5.88 -7.52
N THR A 395 25.83 6.97 -7.92
CA THR A 395 26.44 7.95 -8.84
C THR A 395 27.47 8.85 -8.14
N VAL A 396 27.27 9.13 -6.84
CA VAL A 396 28.22 9.88 -6.01
C VAL A 396 29.37 9.00 -5.51
N ALA A 397 29.12 7.72 -5.22
CA ALA A 397 30.16 6.80 -4.76
C ALA A 397 31.36 6.74 -5.73
N THR A 398 32.56 7.10 -5.24
CA THR A 398 33.80 7.16 -6.03
C THR A 398 34.28 5.80 -6.54
N GLU A 399 33.94 4.74 -5.82
CA GLU A 399 34.20 3.36 -6.20
C GLU A 399 32.92 2.58 -5.87
N ARG A 400 32.58 1.59 -6.69
CA ARG A 400 31.37 0.78 -6.55
C ARG A 400 31.73 -0.66 -6.26
N ALA A 401 30.87 -1.34 -5.51
CA ALA A 401 30.97 -2.78 -5.36
C ALA A 401 30.88 -3.46 -6.73
N SER A 402 31.64 -4.55 -6.93
CA SER A 402 31.50 -5.35 -8.14
C SER A 402 30.14 -6.05 -8.17
N ALA A 403 29.58 -6.29 -9.36
CA ALA A 403 28.35 -7.10 -9.49
C ALA A 403 28.53 -8.49 -8.86
N LYS A 404 29.75 -9.06 -8.91
CA LYS A 404 30.09 -10.29 -8.20
C LYS A 404 29.89 -10.15 -6.68
N PHE A 405 30.32 -9.05 -6.07
CA PHE A 405 30.06 -8.81 -4.65
C PHE A 405 28.55 -8.73 -4.37
N VAL A 406 27.81 -7.88 -5.10
CA VAL A 406 26.38 -7.66 -4.87
C VAL A 406 25.56 -8.95 -4.97
N PHE A 407 25.83 -9.80 -5.98
CA PHE A 407 25.05 -11.00 -6.24
C PHE A 407 25.64 -12.31 -5.68
N THR A 408 26.87 -12.32 -5.14
CA THR A 408 27.48 -13.58 -4.64
C THR A 408 28.16 -13.47 -3.27
N HIS A 409 28.37 -12.27 -2.72
CA HIS A 409 28.94 -12.14 -1.38
C HIS A 409 27.87 -12.41 -0.32
N PHE A 410 28.03 -13.54 0.38
CA PHE A 410 27.22 -13.93 1.52
C PHE A 410 28.01 -13.70 2.81
N ASN A 411 27.57 -12.76 3.65
CA ASN A 411 28.28 -12.42 4.88
C ASN A 411 28.06 -13.47 5.97
N THR A 412 29.06 -14.33 6.20
CA THR A 412 29.09 -15.29 7.32
C THR A 412 29.80 -14.78 8.56
N ASP A 413 30.62 -13.72 8.43
CA ASP A 413 31.46 -13.22 9.50
C ASP A 413 30.78 -12.03 10.19
N ASN A 414 29.94 -12.36 11.15
CA ASN A 414 29.05 -11.41 11.83
C ASN A 414 29.26 -11.34 13.34
N SER A 415 30.33 -11.95 13.84
CA SER A 415 30.66 -12.07 15.27
C SER A 415 29.56 -12.67 16.15
N ALA A 416 28.49 -13.23 15.57
CA ALA A 416 27.29 -13.64 16.30
C ALA A 416 27.33 -15.11 16.76
N GLY A 417 28.43 -15.84 16.52
CA GLY A 417 28.57 -17.24 16.91
C GLY A 417 27.63 -18.23 16.17
N ILE A 418 27.01 -17.80 15.07
CA ILE A 418 26.15 -18.64 14.23
C ILE A 418 26.98 -19.15 13.05
N HIS A 419 27.07 -20.47 12.89
CA HIS A 419 27.86 -21.10 11.81
C HIS A 419 27.02 -21.68 10.66
N SER A 420 25.70 -21.77 10.81
CA SER A 420 24.82 -22.32 9.76
C SER A 420 24.42 -21.25 8.75
N SER A 421 24.92 -21.36 7.51
CA SER A 421 24.62 -20.41 6.43
C SER A 421 23.12 -20.29 6.13
N LEU A 422 22.36 -21.40 6.21
CA LEU A 422 20.91 -21.37 6.05
C LEU A 422 20.24 -20.54 7.17
N TYR A 423 20.72 -20.68 8.39
CA TYR A 423 20.17 -19.94 9.53
C TYR A 423 20.51 -18.45 9.46
N ILE A 424 21.75 -18.11 9.06
CA ILE A 424 22.17 -16.73 8.78
C ILE A 424 21.29 -16.11 7.68
N PHE A 425 21.07 -16.81 6.55
CA PHE A 425 20.22 -16.30 5.47
C PHE A 425 18.80 -16.04 5.95
N VAL A 426 18.23 -16.98 6.72
CA VAL A 426 16.89 -16.87 7.31
C VAL A 426 16.75 -15.68 8.26
N LEU A 427 17.75 -15.42 9.12
CA LEU A 427 17.71 -14.27 10.04
C LEU A 427 17.70 -12.93 9.28
N GLY A 428 18.44 -12.82 8.18
CA GLY A 428 18.44 -11.60 7.37
C GLY A 428 17.13 -11.35 6.61
N LEU A 429 16.29 -12.37 6.41
CA LEU A 429 14.93 -12.19 5.86
C LEU A 429 14.05 -11.31 6.77
N LEU A 430 14.39 -11.12 8.04
CA LEU A 430 13.68 -10.23 8.96
C LEU A 430 13.61 -8.79 8.42
N MET A 431 14.68 -8.29 7.77
CA MET A 431 14.68 -6.96 7.15
C MET A 431 13.56 -6.85 6.09
N SER A 432 13.52 -7.81 5.16
CA SER A 432 12.53 -7.86 4.09
C SER A 432 11.11 -8.07 4.63
N GLN A 433 10.95 -8.96 5.61
CA GLN A 433 9.65 -9.33 6.16
C GLN A 433 9.03 -8.19 7.00
N TYR A 434 9.83 -7.49 7.82
CA TYR A 434 9.40 -6.28 8.51
C TYR A 434 8.97 -5.21 7.51
N THR A 435 9.81 -4.92 6.50
CA THR A 435 9.52 -3.89 5.50
C THR A 435 8.20 -4.15 4.78
N LEU A 436 7.94 -5.39 4.34
CA LEU A 436 6.73 -5.71 3.58
C LEU A 436 5.46 -5.91 4.44
N THR A 437 5.41 -5.39 5.66
CA THR A 437 4.27 -5.47 6.60
C THR A 437 3.32 -4.26 6.47
N GLY A 438 2.09 -4.36 6.97
CA GLY A 438 1.18 -3.20 7.10
C GLY A 438 0.25 -2.93 5.91
N TYR A 439 0.22 -3.86 4.93
CA TYR A 439 -0.75 -3.82 3.82
C TYR A 439 -2.21 -4.02 4.26
N ASP A 440 -2.46 -4.48 5.50
CA ASP A 440 -3.79 -4.57 6.11
C ASP A 440 -4.42 -3.21 6.42
N ALA A 441 -3.65 -2.12 6.38
CA ALA A 441 -4.20 -0.76 6.44
C ALA A 441 -5.29 -0.52 5.38
N SER A 442 -5.15 -1.10 4.17
CA SER A 442 -6.18 -1.09 3.13
C SER A 442 -7.51 -1.71 3.59
N ALA A 443 -7.48 -2.67 4.52
CA ALA A 443 -8.67 -3.28 5.09
C ALA A 443 -9.30 -2.38 6.17
N HIS A 444 -8.48 -1.78 7.04
CA HIS A 444 -8.95 -0.87 8.09
C HIS A 444 -9.53 0.45 7.54
N MET A 445 -9.13 0.84 6.34
CA MET A 445 -9.66 2.01 5.60
C MET A 445 -10.90 1.68 4.72
N THR A 446 -11.43 0.45 4.75
CA THR A 446 -12.53 0.06 3.84
C THR A 446 -13.84 0.82 4.06
N GLU A 447 -14.24 1.12 5.30
CA GLU A 447 -15.45 1.91 5.56
C GLU A 447 -15.29 3.36 5.04
N GLU A 448 -14.07 3.91 5.00
CA GLU A 448 -13.77 5.24 4.43
C GLU A 448 -13.55 5.21 2.89
N THR A 449 -13.54 4.03 2.25
CA THR A 449 -13.16 3.81 0.84
C THR A 449 -14.35 3.57 -0.09
N LYS A 450 -14.37 4.25 -1.23
CA LYS A 450 -15.37 4.04 -2.30
C LYS A 450 -15.16 2.70 -3.01
N ASN A 451 -16.21 1.93 -3.31
CA ASN A 451 -16.15 0.58 -3.91
C ASN A 451 -15.14 -0.33 -3.18
N ALA A 452 -15.24 -0.42 -1.86
CA ALA A 452 -14.25 -1.07 -0.99
C ALA A 452 -14.06 -2.57 -1.25
N ASP A 453 -15.10 -3.26 -1.74
CA ASP A 453 -15.09 -4.66 -2.20
C ASP A 453 -14.10 -4.93 -3.35
N ARG A 454 -13.75 -3.89 -4.12
CA ARG A 454 -12.75 -3.93 -5.20
C ARG A 454 -11.48 -3.17 -4.82
N ASN A 455 -11.62 -1.98 -4.25
CA ASN A 455 -10.49 -1.08 -4.02
C ASN A 455 -9.65 -1.44 -2.78
N GLY A 456 -10.23 -2.12 -1.78
CA GLY A 456 -9.49 -2.72 -0.66
C GLY A 456 -8.52 -3.80 -1.15
N PRO A 457 -9.01 -4.85 -1.85
CA PRO A 457 -8.18 -5.92 -2.42
C PRO A 457 -7.09 -5.41 -3.38
N ILE A 458 -7.42 -4.45 -4.25
CA ILE A 458 -6.43 -3.87 -5.16
C ILE A 458 -5.34 -3.13 -4.37
N GLY A 459 -5.72 -2.36 -3.34
CA GLY A 459 -4.77 -1.65 -2.46
C GLY A 459 -3.78 -2.59 -1.78
N ILE A 460 -4.24 -3.72 -1.21
CA ILE A 460 -3.40 -4.75 -0.60
C ILE A 460 -2.36 -5.29 -1.61
N ILE A 461 -2.84 -5.74 -2.78
CA ILE A 461 -1.99 -6.44 -3.77
C ILE A 461 -0.99 -5.47 -4.41
N SER A 462 -1.44 -4.26 -4.79
CA SER A 462 -0.56 -3.29 -5.46
C SER A 462 0.47 -2.70 -4.50
N ALA A 463 0.13 -2.47 -3.22
CA ALA A 463 1.09 -2.00 -2.22
C ALA A 463 2.25 -2.99 -2.04
N ILE A 464 1.97 -4.29 -1.91
CA ILE A 464 3.01 -5.33 -1.82
C ILE A 464 3.79 -5.41 -3.14
N GLY A 465 3.09 -5.53 -4.28
CA GLY A 465 3.71 -5.79 -5.58
C GLY A 465 4.65 -4.66 -6.04
N ILE A 466 4.22 -3.41 -5.92
CA ILE A 466 5.04 -2.24 -6.24
C ILE A 466 6.23 -2.14 -5.28
N SER A 467 6.02 -2.38 -3.98
CA SER A 467 7.11 -2.33 -3.00
C SER A 467 8.18 -3.39 -3.22
N ILE A 468 7.82 -4.61 -3.67
CA ILE A 468 8.81 -5.64 -4.03
C ILE A 468 9.73 -5.14 -5.15
N VAL A 469 9.18 -4.57 -6.23
CA VAL A 469 9.97 -4.09 -7.38
C VAL A 469 10.81 -2.86 -7.00
N VAL A 470 10.17 -1.85 -6.41
CA VAL A 470 10.80 -0.57 -6.04
C VAL A 470 11.87 -0.78 -4.94
N GLY A 471 11.59 -1.65 -3.97
CA GLY A 471 12.52 -1.98 -2.88
C GLY A 471 13.71 -2.82 -3.31
N TRP A 472 13.55 -3.71 -4.30
CA TRP A 472 14.68 -4.42 -4.87
C TRP A 472 15.64 -3.45 -5.59
N GLY A 473 15.12 -2.50 -6.37
CA GLY A 473 15.91 -1.43 -6.98
C GLY A 473 16.67 -0.59 -5.93
N TYR A 474 15.98 -0.18 -4.85
CA TYR A 474 16.61 0.56 -3.75
C TYR A 474 17.75 -0.21 -3.10
N ILE A 475 17.52 -1.50 -2.77
CA ILE A 475 18.53 -2.37 -2.15
C ILE A 475 19.74 -2.51 -3.07
N LEU A 476 19.55 -2.80 -4.36
CA LEU A 476 20.65 -2.84 -5.32
C LEU A 476 21.45 -1.52 -5.31
N GLY A 477 20.76 -0.38 -5.41
CA GLY A 477 21.39 0.95 -5.38
C GLY A 477 22.29 1.14 -4.16
N ILE A 478 21.79 0.89 -2.94
CA ILE A 478 22.63 1.05 -1.74
C ILE A 478 23.76 0.01 -1.71
N THR A 479 23.47 -1.25 -2.05
CA THR A 479 24.45 -2.33 -1.98
C THR A 479 25.60 -2.17 -2.99
N PHE A 480 25.38 -1.48 -4.12
CA PHE A 480 26.45 -1.05 -5.02
C PHE A 480 27.39 0.02 -4.43
N ALA A 481 26.99 0.71 -3.36
CA ALA A 481 27.83 1.65 -2.61
C ALA A 481 28.43 1.06 -1.31
N VAL A 482 28.09 -0.18 -0.95
CA VAL A 482 28.70 -0.91 0.19
C VAL A 482 30.09 -1.39 -0.20
N LYS A 483 31.13 -0.92 0.51
CA LYS A 483 32.52 -1.32 0.27
C LYS A 483 33.06 -2.32 1.30
N ASP A 484 32.79 -2.06 2.58
CA ASP A 484 33.37 -2.77 3.72
C ASP A 484 32.28 -2.97 4.79
N ILE A 485 31.78 -4.20 4.93
CA ILE A 485 30.68 -4.52 5.85
C ILE A 485 31.11 -4.35 7.32
N PRO A 486 32.26 -4.89 7.78
CA PRO A 486 32.80 -4.60 9.12
C PRO A 486 32.92 -3.10 9.45
N SER A 487 33.43 -2.28 8.52
CA SER A 487 33.59 -0.83 8.75
C SER A 487 32.23 -0.11 8.90
N LEU A 488 31.22 -0.49 8.10
CA LEU A 488 29.88 0.08 8.18
C LEU A 488 29.13 -0.31 9.48
N LEU A 489 29.41 -1.50 10.02
CA LEU A 489 28.80 -2.01 11.24
C LEU A 489 29.54 -1.61 12.52
N SER A 490 30.79 -1.15 12.41
CA SER A 490 31.60 -0.75 13.56
C SER A 490 30.99 0.44 14.34
N PRO A 491 30.84 0.36 15.68
CA PRO A 491 30.44 1.49 16.51
C PRO A 491 31.37 2.70 16.42
N ASP A 492 32.64 2.50 16.02
CA ASP A 492 33.66 3.55 15.95
C ASP A 492 33.62 4.38 14.66
N ASN A 493 32.69 4.08 13.73
CA ASN A 493 32.53 4.87 12.51
C ASN A 493 31.81 6.21 12.75
N ASP A 494 31.87 7.13 11.79
CA ASP A 494 31.35 8.51 11.94
C ASP A 494 29.85 8.54 12.31
N ALA A 495 29.08 7.55 11.91
CA ALA A 495 27.65 7.39 12.20
C ALA A 495 27.34 6.52 13.44
N GLY A 496 28.33 6.13 14.24
CA GLY A 496 28.14 5.36 15.47
C GLY A 496 27.61 3.93 15.24
N GLY A 497 28.00 3.30 14.12
CA GLY A 497 27.53 1.97 13.73
C GLY A 497 26.17 1.94 13.01
N TYR A 498 25.55 3.09 12.72
CA TYR A 498 24.31 3.15 11.93
C TYR A 498 24.63 3.00 10.43
N ALA A 499 24.69 1.75 9.94
CA ALA A 499 25.41 1.41 8.70
C ALA A 499 24.90 2.15 7.45
N ILE A 500 23.59 2.33 7.27
CA ILE A 500 23.05 3.05 6.11
C ILE A 500 23.37 4.56 6.14
N ALA A 501 23.45 5.16 7.33
CA ALA A 501 23.91 6.53 7.49
C ALA A 501 25.41 6.65 7.20
N GLN A 502 26.21 5.66 7.61
CA GLN A 502 27.63 5.60 7.24
C GLN A 502 27.82 5.46 5.72
N VAL A 503 27.06 4.60 5.02
CA VAL A 503 27.13 4.49 3.55
C VAL A 503 26.86 5.84 2.88
N PHE A 504 25.77 6.52 3.27
CA PHE A 504 25.39 7.79 2.65
C PHE A 504 26.41 8.89 2.97
N TYR A 505 26.84 9.01 4.23
CA TYR A 505 27.82 10.01 4.64
C TYR A 505 29.19 9.78 3.98
N GLN A 506 29.68 8.54 3.95
CA GLN A 506 30.97 8.18 3.37
C GLN A 506 30.99 8.35 1.84
N ALA A 507 29.93 7.97 1.12
CA ALA A 507 29.85 8.15 -0.33
C ALA A 507 30.08 9.61 -0.75
N PHE A 508 29.41 10.56 -0.07
CA PHE A 508 29.58 11.98 -0.32
C PHE A 508 30.91 12.53 0.22
N LYS A 509 31.35 12.13 1.42
CA LYS A 509 32.62 12.54 2.03
C LYS A 509 33.82 12.13 1.16
N SER A 510 33.83 10.92 0.60
CA SER A 510 34.87 10.46 -0.33
C SER A 510 34.85 11.17 -1.69
N ARG A 511 33.70 11.66 -2.16
CA ARG A 511 33.57 12.31 -3.48
C ARG A 511 33.84 13.81 -3.45
N TYR A 512 33.37 14.50 -2.41
CA TYR A 512 33.32 15.96 -2.33
C TYR A 512 34.09 16.53 -1.13
N GLY A 513 34.75 15.69 -0.33
CA GLY A 513 35.40 16.09 0.93
C GLY A 513 34.43 16.41 2.07
N SER A 514 33.11 16.39 1.83
CA SER A 514 32.08 16.73 2.80
C SER A 514 30.91 15.74 2.74
N GLY A 515 30.48 15.26 3.90
CA GLY A 515 29.36 14.33 4.04
C GLY A 515 27.96 14.97 3.99
N VAL A 516 27.86 16.30 3.81
CA VAL A 516 26.59 17.05 3.87
C VAL A 516 25.52 16.50 2.91
N GLY A 517 25.89 16.10 1.69
CA GLY A 517 24.91 15.49 0.76
C GLY A 517 24.37 14.14 1.25
N GLY A 518 25.17 13.36 1.98
CA GLY A 518 24.73 12.16 2.67
C GLY A 518 23.74 12.46 3.79
N ILE A 519 23.96 13.54 4.55
CA ILE A 519 23.03 14.03 5.57
C ILE A 519 21.70 14.48 4.94
N VAL A 520 21.73 15.16 3.79
CA VAL A 520 20.51 15.50 3.03
C VAL A 520 19.77 14.24 2.57
N CYS A 521 20.48 13.21 2.11
CA CYS A 521 19.89 11.92 1.77
C CYS A 521 19.19 11.27 2.97
N LEU A 522 19.79 11.33 4.17
CA LEU A 522 19.17 10.85 5.41
C LEU A 522 17.95 11.70 5.81
N GLY A 523 17.95 13.00 5.51
CA GLY A 523 16.77 13.86 5.66
C GLY A 523 15.59 13.42 4.78
N ILE A 524 15.83 13.00 3.54
CA ILE A 524 14.80 12.46 2.64
C ILE A 524 14.19 11.18 3.24
N VAL A 525 15.02 10.30 3.78
CA VAL A 525 14.60 9.09 4.50
C VAL A 525 13.80 9.44 5.76
N ALA A 526 14.28 10.37 6.59
CA ALA A 526 13.60 10.78 7.81
C ALA A 526 12.17 11.30 7.56
N VAL A 527 11.98 12.09 6.50
CA VAL A 527 10.65 12.54 6.06
C VAL A 527 9.78 11.35 5.62
N ALA A 528 10.33 10.37 4.91
CA ALA A 528 9.59 9.17 4.51
C ALA A 528 9.14 8.32 5.72
N ILE A 529 10.01 8.15 6.72
CA ILE A 529 9.69 7.44 7.97
C ILE A 529 8.63 8.19 8.77
N TYR A 530 8.68 9.52 8.84
CA TYR A 530 7.65 10.34 9.48
C TYR A 530 6.26 10.07 8.88
N PHE A 531 6.16 10.08 7.54
CA PHE A 531 4.90 9.77 6.87
C PHE A 531 4.43 8.31 7.06
N CYS A 532 5.36 7.35 7.17
CA CYS A 532 5.07 5.96 7.54
C CYS A 532 4.44 5.87 8.94
N GLY A 533 5.02 6.56 9.93
CA GLY A 533 4.52 6.62 11.30
C GLY A 533 3.13 7.25 11.38
N MET A 534 2.94 8.40 10.73
CA MET A 534 1.65 9.09 10.66
C MET A 534 0.54 8.21 10.06
N SER A 535 0.85 7.49 8.98
CA SER A 535 -0.08 6.53 8.34
C SER A 535 -0.34 5.31 9.21
N SER A 536 0.66 4.84 9.95
CA SER A 536 0.50 3.75 10.93
C SER A 536 -0.49 4.13 12.03
N VAL A 537 -0.40 5.35 12.57
CA VAL A 537 -1.40 5.90 13.52
C VAL A 537 -2.79 6.02 12.86
N THR A 538 -2.86 6.34 11.56
CA THR A 538 -4.14 6.34 10.81
C THR A 538 -4.79 4.96 10.85
N SER A 539 -4.10 3.90 10.39
CA SER A 539 -4.64 2.53 10.42
C SER A 539 -5.03 2.08 11.83
N ASN A 540 -4.11 2.28 12.78
CA ASN A 540 -4.23 1.78 14.15
C ASN A 540 -5.45 2.38 14.88
N SER A 541 -5.68 3.68 14.72
CA SER A 541 -6.84 4.34 15.32
C SER A 541 -8.19 3.81 14.79
N ARG A 542 -8.28 3.36 13.53
CA ARG A 542 -9.52 2.75 12.99
C ARG A 542 -9.70 1.31 13.45
N MET A 543 -8.62 0.54 13.51
CA MET A 543 -8.64 -0.80 14.13
C MET A 543 -9.08 -0.73 15.60
N ALA A 544 -8.50 0.19 16.38
CA ALA A 544 -8.87 0.43 17.78
C ALA A 544 -10.31 0.93 17.96
N TYR A 545 -10.79 1.84 17.11
CA TYR A 545 -12.20 2.25 17.07
C TYR A 545 -13.13 1.08 16.78
N ALA A 546 -12.88 0.31 15.71
CA ALA A 546 -13.75 -0.79 15.31
C ALA A 546 -13.79 -1.91 16.36
N PHE A 547 -12.64 -2.29 16.91
CA PHE A 547 -12.56 -3.31 17.97
C PHE A 547 -13.24 -2.83 19.28
N SER A 548 -13.26 -1.52 19.53
CA SER A 548 -14.03 -0.92 20.63
C SER A 548 -15.52 -0.82 20.36
N ARG A 549 -15.94 -0.57 19.11
CA ARG A 549 -17.34 -0.55 18.66
C ARG A 549 -18.03 -1.88 18.96
N ASP A 550 -17.34 -2.98 18.67
CA ASP A 550 -17.79 -4.34 18.99
C ASP A 550 -17.58 -4.73 20.48
N GLY A 551 -17.21 -3.78 21.34
CA GLY A 551 -17.11 -3.95 22.80
C GLY A 551 -15.87 -4.70 23.29
N ALA A 552 -14.91 -5.04 22.42
CA ALA A 552 -13.79 -5.94 22.76
C ALA A 552 -12.68 -5.29 23.63
N MET A 553 -12.68 -3.97 23.76
CA MET A 553 -11.68 -3.22 24.55
C MET A 553 -12.21 -2.79 25.93
N PRO A 554 -11.36 -2.74 26.97
CA PRO A 554 -11.71 -2.09 28.23
C PRO A 554 -12.00 -0.60 27.99
N LEU A 555 -13.03 -0.05 28.63
CA LEU A 555 -13.52 1.32 28.36
C LEU A 555 -13.94 1.54 26.88
N SER A 556 -14.39 0.49 26.19
CA SER A 556 -14.94 0.53 24.81
C SER A 556 -15.88 1.71 24.56
N SER A 557 -16.71 2.08 25.54
CA SER A 557 -17.64 3.23 25.51
C SER A 557 -16.96 4.60 25.31
N VAL A 558 -15.66 4.72 25.57
CA VAL A 558 -14.86 5.92 25.35
C VAL A 558 -14.21 5.89 23.97
N TRP A 559 -13.59 4.76 23.60
CA TRP A 559 -12.74 4.66 22.41
C TRP A 559 -13.50 4.61 21.09
N HIS A 560 -14.73 4.07 21.07
CA HIS A 560 -15.54 4.03 19.84
C HIS A 560 -16.23 5.36 19.50
N LYS A 561 -16.05 6.43 20.30
CA LYS A 561 -16.67 7.73 20.02
C LYS A 561 -15.96 8.45 18.86
N VAL A 562 -16.72 8.75 17.81
CA VAL A 562 -16.31 9.62 16.70
C VAL A 562 -16.69 11.08 16.96
N ASN A 563 -15.91 12.01 16.40
CA ASN A 563 -16.21 13.45 16.46
C ASN A 563 -17.17 13.89 15.32
N LYS A 564 -17.46 15.20 15.24
CA LYS A 564 -18.29 15.80 14.17
C LYS A 564 -17.71 15.68 12.75
N HIS A 565 -16.46 15.25 12.61
CA HIS A 565 -15.77 15.01 11.34
C HIS A 565 -15.60 13.51 11.05
N GLU A 566 -16.31 12.65 11.79
CA GLU A 566 -16.28 11.19 11.66
C GLU A 566 -14.87 10.60 11.93
N VAL A 567 -14.07 11.26 12.77
CA VAL A 567 -12.72 10.83 13.19
C VAL A 567 -12.76 10.30 14.64
N PRO A 568 -12.21 9.09 14.92
CA PRO A 568 -12.17 8.53 16.26
C PRO A 568 -11.01 9.08 17.09
N ILE A 569 -11.08 10.37 17.48
CA ILE A 569 -10.01 11.08 18.21
C ILE A 569 -9.53 10.30 19.45
N ASN A 570 -10.45 9.73 20.25
CA ASN A 570 -10.07 9.01 21.46
C ASN A 570 -9.17 7.79 21.16
N ALA A 571 -9.41 7.09 20.04
CA ALA A 571 -8.59 5.97 19.59
C ALA A 571 -7.23 6.40 19.02
N VAL A 572 -7.16 7.59 18.40
CA VAL A 572 -5.89 8.21 17.97
C VAL A 572 -4.98 8.49 19.17
N TRP A 573 -5.49 9.20 20.18
CA TRP A 573 -4.70 9.54 21.37
C TRP A 573 -4.35 8.33 22.22
N LEU A 574 -5.25 7.34 22.34
CA LEU A 574 -4.91 6.05 22.95
C LEU A 574 -3.74 5.38 22.20
N SER A 575 -3.79 5.34 20.88
CA SER A 575 -2.75 4.67 20.07
C SER A 575 -1.40 5.37 20.20
N ALA A 576 -1.36 6.70 20.21
CA ALA A 576 -0.15 7.46 20.45
C ALA A 576 0.38 7.24 21.89
N PHE A 577 -0.49 7.24 22.90
CA PHE A 577 -0.10 7.03 24.30
C PHE A 577 0.46 5.62 24.54
N ILE A 578 -0.22 4.57 24.06
CA ILE A 578 0.29 3.19 24.18
C ILE A 578 1.60 3.04 23.41
N SER A 579 1.72 3.64 22.22
CA SER A 579 2.97 3.58 21.45
C SER A 579 4.15 4.22 22.20
N LEU A 580 3.92 5.36 22.88
CA LEU A 580 4.92 6.00 23.74
C LEU A 580 5.29 5.12 24.95
N CYS A 581 4.30 4.53 25.62
CA CYS A 581 4.54 3.62 26.74
C CYS A 581 5.34 2.39 26.33
N MET A 582 5.08 1.83 25.15
CA MET A 582 5.84 0.69 24.61
C MET A 582 7.31 1.02 24.38
N ALA A 583 7.67 2.27 24.07
CA ALA A 583 9.07 2.69 23.91
C ALA A 583 9.85 2.84 25.22
N LEU A 584 9.19 3.05 26.36
CA LEU A 584 9.85 3.35 27.64
C LEU A 584 10.88 2.27 28.10
N PRO A 585 10.64 0.96 27.93
CA PRO A 585 11.64 -0.08 28.17
C PRO A 585 13.00 0.10 27.45
N SER A 586 13.04 0.84 26.32
CA SER A 586 14.30 1.15 25.62
C SER A 586 15.25 2.04 26.45
N LEU A 587 14.73 2.76 27.46
CA LEU A 587 15.55 3.47 28.45
C LEU A 587 16.39 2.51 29.31
N GLY A 588 15.91 1.28 29.50
CA GLY A 588 16.60 0.22 30.25
C GLY A 588 17.55 -0.59 29.38
N SER A 589 17.11 -1.00 28.18
CA SER A 589 17.93 -1.82 27.26
C SER A 589 17.55 -1.63 25.79
N LEU A 590 18.56 -1.55 24.92
CA LEU A 590 18.41 -1.59 23.46
C LEU A 590 17.72 -2.88 22.97
N VAL A 591 17.86 -3.99 23.71
CA VAL A 591 17.22 -5.27 23.37
C VAL A 591 15.70 -5.17 23.48
N ALA A 592 15.18 -4.29 24.34
CA ALA A 592 13.74 -4.03 24.44
C ALA A 592 13.18 -3.38 23.17
N PHE A 593 13.97 -2.59 22.43
CA PHE A 593 13.55 -2.07 21.11
C PHE A 593 13.46 -3.19 20.06
N GLN A 594 14.43 -4.11 20.03
CA GLN A 594 14.39 -5.26 19.12
C GLN A 594 13.20 -6.19 19.42
N ALA A 595 12.81 -6.32 20.69
CA ALA A 595 11.59 -7.01 21.07
C ALA A 595 10.34 -6.32 20.47
N MET A 596 10.26 -4.99 20.44
CA MET A 596 9.13 -4.28 19.82
C MET A 596 9.02 -4.50 18.31
N VAL A 597 10.13 -4.39 17.57
CA VAL A 597 10.19 -4.69 16.13
C VAL A 597 9.68 -6.11 15.85
N SER A 598 9.97 -7.04 16.75
CA SER A 598 9.58 -8.43 16.60
C SER A 598 8.11 -8.69 16.99
N ILE A 599 7.56 -7.99 17.99
CA ILE A 599 6.10 -7.95 18.24
C ILE A 599 5.37 -7.36 17.04
N ALA A 600 5.88 -6.25 16.48
CA ALA A 600 5.32 -5.56 15.32
C ALA A 600 5.20 -6.51 14.12
N THR A 601 6.27 -7.24 13.82
CA THR A 601 6.30 -8.22 12.72
C THR A 601 5.41 -9.42 13.04
N ILE A 602 5.76 -10.20 14.07
CA ILE A 602 5.14 -11.51 14.33
C ILE A 602 3.68 -11.36 14.78
N GLY A 603 3.37 -10.35 15.60
CA GLY A 603 2.02 -10.10 16.10
C GLY A 603 1.03 -9.85 14.96
N LEU A 604 1.39 -9.00 14.01
CA LEU A 604 0.61 -8.76 12.80
C LEU A 604 0.51 -9.99 11.91
N TYR A 605 1.62 -10.68 11.61
CA TYR A 605 1.55 -11.87 10.76
C TYR A 605 0.70 -12.99 11.36
N ILE A 606 0.72 -13.20 12.68
CA ILE A 606 -0.20 -14.13 13.36
C ILE A 606 -1.65 -13.68 13.15
N ALA A 607 -1.96 -12.39 13.32
CA ALA A 607 -3.29 -11.87 13.04
C ALA A 607 -3.70 -12.05 11.56
N TYR A 608 -2.77 -11.92 10.61
CA TYR A 608 -2.97 -12.15 9.18
C TYR A 608 -3.27 -13.62 8.87
N ALA A 609 -2.55 -14.57 9.49
CA ALA A 609 -2.71 -16.00 9.23
C ALA A 609 -4.01 -16.58 9.78
N LEU A 610 -4.54 -16.06 10.91
CA LEU A 610 -5.75 -16.58 11.53
C LEU A 610 -6.98 -16.62 10.60
N PRO A 611 -7.42 -15.52 9.95
CA PRO A 611 -8.54 -15.56 9.01
C PRO A 611 -8.22 -16.39 7.76
N ILE A 612 -6.97 -16.41 7.28
CA ILE A 612 -6.56 -17.27 6.15
C ILE A 612 -6.72 -18.75 6.54
N PHE A 613 -6.26 -19.14 7.73
CA PHE A 613 -6.39 -20.49 8.27
C PHE A 613 -7.86 -20.90 8.37
N PHE A 614 -8.74 -20.04 8.91
CA PHE A 614 -10.17 -20.32 8.97
C PHE A 614 -10.80 -20.40 7.57
N ARG A 615 -10.35 -19.60 6.59
CA ARG A 615 -10.77 -19.68 5.17
C ARG A 615 -10.39 -20.98 4.48
N VAL A 616 -9.22 -21.56 4.78
CA VAL A 616 -8.79 -22.84 4.17
C VAL A 616 -9.26 -24.09 4.92
N THR A 617 -9.65 -23.96 6.20
CA THR A 617 -10.16 -25.06 7.04
C THR A 617 -11.69 -25.02 7.18
N LEU A 618 -12.22 -24.18 8.06
CA LEU A 618 -13.61 -24.18 8.52
C LEU A 618 -14.59 -23.61 7.48
N ALA A 619 -14.25 -22.47 6.86
CA ALA A 619 -15.10 -21.83 5.85
C ALA A 619 -14.91 -22.39 4.43
N ARG A 620 -14.01 -23.36 4.21
CA ARG A 620 -13.61 -23.86 2.87
C ARG A 620 -14.77 -24.18 1.92
N LYS A 621 -15.92 -24.66 2.44
CA LYS A 621 -17.11 -25.04 1.66
C LYS A 621 -18.21 -23.97 1.61
N HIS A 622 -18.15 -22.95 2.48
CA HIS A 622 -19.24 -21.99 2.69
C HIS A 622 -18.80 -20.52 2.46
N PHE A 623 -17.52 -20.30 2.17
CA PHE A 623 -16.98 -18.99 1.79
C PHE A 623 -17.61 -18.51 0.47
N VAL A 624 -18.26 -17.35 0.52
CA VAL A 624 -18.84 -16.69 -0.66
C VAL A 624 -17.80 -15.69 -1.20
N PRO A 625 -17.25 -15.89 -2.42
CA PRO A 625 -16.24 -14.99 -2.97
C PRO A 625 -16.80 -13.60 -3.31
N GLY A 626 -15.98 -12.57 -3.10
CA GLY A 626 -16.22 -11.22 -3.60
C GLY A 626 -15.78 -11.03 -5.07
N PRO A 627 -15.82 -9.77 -5.58
CA PRO A 627 -15.38 -9.43 -6.92
C PRO A 627 -13.95 -9.89 -7.27
N PHE A 628 -13.03 -9.86 -6.31
CA PHE A 628 -11.70 -10.46 -6.42
C PHE A 628 -11.71 -11.84 -5.77
N ASN A 629 -11.33 -12.86 -6.55
CA ASN A 629 -11.25 -14.24 -6.09
C ASN A 629 -10.08 -14.99 -6.75
N LEU A 630 -9.51 -15.93 -6.01
CA LEU A 630 -8.42 -16.81 -6.46
C LEU A 630 -8.96 -18.15 -7.03
N GLY A 631 -10.29 -18.33 -7.01
CA GLY A 631 -10.97 -19.55 -7.43
C GLY A 631 -10.39 -20.80 -6.76
N ARG A 632 -10.04 -21.80 -7.58
CA ARG A 632 -9.44 -23.07 -7.12
C ARG A 632 -8.08 -22.91 -6.40
N TYR A 633 -7.33 -21.85 -6.70
CA TYR A 633 -5.99 -21.66 -6.15
C TYR A 633 -5.99 -21.09 -4.72
N GLY A 634 -7.07 -20.46 -4.26
CA GLY A 634 -7.12 -19.81 -2.95
C GLY A 634 -6.92 -20.76 -1.76
N VAL A 635 -7.17 -22.06 -1.91
CA VAL A 635 -6.83 -23.06 -0.87
C VAL A 635 -5.32 -23.32 -0.81
N VAL A 636 -4.64 -23.40 -1.96
CA VAL A 636 -3.19 -23.62 -2.03
C VAL A 636 -2.44 -22.38 -1.56
N VAL A 637 -2.81 -21.21 -2.09
CA VAL A 637 -2.22 -19.91 -1.70
C VAL A 637 -2.42 -19.65 -0.20
N GLY A 638 -3.60 -19.96 0.34
CA GLY A 638 -3.87 -19.81 1.77
C GLY A 638 -3.07 -20.76 2.67
N TRP A 639 -2.85 -22.02 2.27
CA TRP A 639 -1.96 -22.92 3.03
C TRP A 639 -0.49 -22.48 2.97
N VAL A 640 -0.01 -22.03 1.80
CA VAL A 640 1.35 -21.46 1.68
C VAL A 640 1.51 -20.24 2.58
N ALA A 641 0.52 -19.34 2.60
CA ALA A 641 0.51 -18.17 3.48
C ALA A 641 0.56 -18.53 4.98
N VAL A 642 -0.27 -19.49 5.43
CA VAL A 642 -0.28 -19.94 6.84
C VAL A 642 1.03 -20.62 7.23
N LEU A 643 1.57 -21.48 6.35
CA LEU A 643 2.86 -22.15 6.59
C LEU A 643 4.01 -21.14 6.60
N TRP A 644 4.01 -20.13 5.74
CA TRP A 644 4.98 -19.04 5.77
C TRP A 644 4.93 -18.27 7.09
N VAL A 645 3.75 -17.86 7.55
CA VAL A 645 3.59 -17.16 8.83
C VAL A 645 4.08 -18.02 10.01
N ALA A 646 3.70 -19.30 10.05
CA ALA A 646 4.20 -20.21 11.09
C ALA A 646 5.73 -20.33 11.05
N THR A 647 6.30 -20.37 9.84
CA THR A 647 7.75 -20.44 9.60
C THR A 647 8.46 -19.19 10.12
N ILE A 648 8.08 -17.98 9.70
CA ILE A 648 8.71 -16.74 10.20
C ILE A 648 8.50 -16.52 11.71
N THR A 649 7.35 -16.95 12.25
CA THR A 649 7.06 -16.86 13.69
C THR A 649 8.07 -17.67 14.52
N VAL A 650 8.39 -18.88 14.08
CA VAL A 650 9.43 -19.71 14.72
C VAL A 650 10.81 -19.11 14.46
N LEU A 651 11.15 -18.80 13.21
CA LEU A 651 12.52 -18.43 12.83
C LEU A 651 12.98 -17.11 13.46
N PHE A 652 12.11 -16.10 13.54
CA PHE A 652 12.41 -14.83 14.21
C PHE A 652 12.33 -14.92 15.75
N SER A 653 11.87 -16.05 16.29
CA SER A 653 11.93 -16.37 17.72
C SER A 653 13.24 -17.09 18.12
N LEU A 654 14.08 -17.52 17.17
CA LEU A 654 15.33 -18.23 17.47
C LEU A 654 16.47 -17.28 17.91
N PRO A 655 17.52 -17.75 18.62
CA PRO A 655 18.58 -16.90 19.15
C PRO A 655 19.48 -16.27 18.07
N VAL A 656 19.48 -14.93 17.98
CA VAL A 656 20.25 -14.19 16.97
C VAL A 656 21.76 -14.12 17.24
N THR A 657 22.23 -14.50 18.44
CA THR A 657 23.64 -14.41 18.84
C THR A 657 23.98 -15.46 19.89
N TYR A 658 25.20 -16.02 19.81
CA TYR A 658 25.77 -16.97 20.75
C TYR A 658 27.11 -16.45 21.30
N PRO A 659 27.41 -16.64 22.60
CA PRO A 659 26.57 -17.28 23.61
C PRO A 659 25.34 -16.43 23.98
N VAL A 660 24.26 -17.11 24.38
CA VAL A 660 23.01 -16.46 24.82
C VAL A 660 23.17 -15.99 26.26
N THR A 661 23.21 -14.68 26.46
CA THR A 661 23.27 -14.01 27.76
C THR A 661 22.00 -13.18 27.97
N LYS A 662 21.89 -12.45 29.09
CA LYS A 662 20.77 -11.52 29.32
C LYS A 662 20.74 -10.39 28.29
N ASP A 663 21.90 -10.02 27.75
CA ASP A 663 22.07 -8.89 26.83
C ASP A 663 22.05 -9.31 25.35
N THR A 664 22.23 -10.61 25.05
CA THR A 664 22.14 -11.17 23.68
C THR A 664 20.91 -12.05 23.44
N LEU A 665 20.09 -12.32 24.47
CA LEU A 665 18.85 -13.07 24.33
C LEU A 665 17.91 -12.40 23.32
N ASN A 666 17.38 -13.19 22.38
CA ASN A 666 16.25 -12.74 21.58
C ASN A 666 14.99 -12.75 22.47
N TYR A 667 14.49 -11.57 22.86
CA TYR A 667 13.29 -11.44 23.72
C TYR A 667 11.96 -11.67 22.98
N THR A 668 11.99 -11.91 21.67
CA THR A 668 10.80 -12.18 20.85
C THR A 668 9.89 -13.29 21.39
N PRO A 669 10.38 -14.47 21.81
CA PRO A 669 9.53 -15.53 22.36
C PRO A 669 8.86 -15.10 23.67
N VAL A 670 9.56 -14.32 24.48
CA VAL A 670 9.06 -13.79 25.76
C VAL A 670 7.95 -12.78 25.51
N ALA A 671 8.14 -11.88 24.55
CA ALA A 671 7.17 -10.85 24.21
C ALA A 671 5.91 -11.41 23.52
N VAL A 672 6.09 -12.21 22.46
CA VAL A 672 4.97 -12.83 21.71
C VAL A 672 4.26 -13.90 22.54
N GLY A 673 5.02 -14.72 23.28
CA GLY A 673 4.46 -15.70 24.22
C GLY A 673 3.74 -15.05 25.39
N GLY A 674 4.29 -13.95 25.94
CA GLY A 674 3.63 -13.15 26.97
C GLY A 674 2.31 -12.54 26.49
N LEU A 675 2.29 -11.99 25.28
CA LEU A 675 1.05 -11.51 24.63
C LEU A 675 0.05 -12.67 24.45
N PHE A 676 0.48 -13.82 23.93
CA PHE A 676 -0.38 -15.00 23.77
C PHE A 676 -1.01 -15.43 25.10
N ILE A 677 -0.20 -15.53 26.17
CA ILE A 677 -0.65 -15.90 27.51
C ILE A 677 -1.64 -14.86 28.07
N LEU A 678 -1.39 -13.56 27.89
CA LEU A 678 -2.31 -12.50 28.33
C LEU A 678 -3.65 -12.54 27.58
N VAL A 679 -3.62 -12.71 26.26
CA VAL A 679 -4.83 -12.79 25.41
C VAL A 679 -5.64 -14.06 25.72
N LEU A 680 -4.98 -15.20 25.93
CA LEU A 680 -5.64 -16.45 26.28
C LEU A 680 -6.15 -16.45 27.74
N SER A 681 -5.41 -15.87 28.68
CA SER A 681 -5.84 -15.76 30.08
C SER A 681 -7.02 -14.81 30.23
N SER A 682 -6.96 -13.63 29.59
CA SER A 682 -8.09 -12.70 29.56
C SER A 682 -9.33 -13.32 28.89
N TRP A 683 -9.15 -14.17 27.88
CA TRP A 683 -10.23 -14.98 27.31
C TRP A 683 -10.84 -15.96 28.32
N ILE A 684 -10.01 -16.80 28.95
CA ILE A 684 -10.44 -17.88 29.85
C ILE A 684 -11.09 -17.33 31.13
N PHE A 685 -10.53 -16.28 31.73
CA PHE A 685 -11.00 -15.76 33.01
C PHE A 685 -12.08 -14.67 32.90
N SER A 686 -12.21 -14.01 31.74
CA SER A 686 -13.14 -12.88 31.58
C SER A 686 -13.91 -12.92 30.25
N ALA A 687 -13.25 -12.72 29.11
CA ALA A 687 -13.93 -12.35 27.87
C ALA A 687 -14.89 -13.42 27.33
N ARG A 688 -14.64 -14.72 27.57
CA ARG A 688 -15.58 -15.79 27.18
C ARG A 688 -16.99 -15.65 27.77
N HIS A 689 -17.14 -14.92 28.88
CA HIS A 689 -18.42 -14.77 29.57
C HIS A 689 -19.27 -13.66 28.96
N TRP A 690 -18.66 -12.56 28.53
CA TRP A 690 -19.36 -11.35 28.05
C TRP A 690 -19.18 -11.06 26.56
N PHE A 691 -18.01 -11.32 25.96
CA PHE A 691 -17.77 -11.01 24.55
C PHE A 691 -18.50 -12.00 23.63
N LYS A 692 -19.30 -11.47 22.70
CA LYS A 692 -20.11 -12.27 21.76
C LYS A 692 -19.58 -12.26 20.31
N GLY A 693 -18.41 -11.67 20.08
CA GLY A 693 -17.90 -11.41 18.74
C GLY A 693 -18.46 -10.10 18.17
N PRO A 694 -18.24 -9.84 16.87
CA PRO A 694 -18.67 -8.61 16.21
C PRO A 694 -20.18 -8.39 16.25
N VAL A 695 -20.63 -7.16 16.52
CA VAL A 695 -22.05 -6.84 16.78
C VAL A 695 -22.63 -6.05 15.62
N THR A 696 -23.86 -6.36 15.22
CA THR A 696 -24.54 -5.72 14.09
C THR A 696 -25.27 -4.44 14.51
N ASN A 697 -24.87 -3.28 13.99
CA ASN A 697 -25.43 -1.96 14.31
C ASN A 697 -26.71 -1.58 13.52
N LEU A 698 -27.30 -2.50 12.74
CA LEU A 698 -28.51 -2.23 11.95
C LEU A 698 -29.84 -2.45 12.70
N GLY A 699 -29.80 -2.97 13.93
CA GLY A 699 -30.99 -3.16 14.78
C GLY A 699 -30.94 -2.26 16.01
N GLY A 700 -31.47 -1.03 15.87
CA GLY A 700 -31.74 -0.09 16.96
C GLY A 700 -33.23 0.25 17.01
#